data_AF-A0A9P0DGF0-F1
#
_entry.id   AF-A0A9P0DGF0-F1
#
_cell.length_a   1.000
_cell.length_b   1.000
_cell.length_c   1.000
_cell.angle_alpha   90.00
_cell.angle_beta   90.00
_cell.angle_gamma   90.00
#
_symmetry.space_group_name_H-M   'P 1'
#
loop_
_entity.id
_entity.type
_entity.pdbx_description
1 polymer ?
#
loop_
_entity_poly.entity_id
_entity_poly.type
_entity_poly.pdbx_seq_one_letter_code
_entity_poly.pdbx_strand_id
1 'polypeptide(L)'
;MILLSLAFLVVLLPWASSSFNSFDEGSAPNELDRPTNCNCGGKLRASIDNSGPEVEVTCNISKGDSKCGKRWLRGKTRHKIARAIEEKSAHIYRAQRANKEMCPGDAEPPNLYSSPVLRKAKSEYISSQYLDKDPVKSIFLSKQTTGANIIQNIGLDPFYVHYWTSHQTSIYKKYCSKFTSCLYIDATGGVVRKIKKADGSKTGNIFLYHSIIRLPSGQFSVCQMLSEVHNTNAINYWLTEWTRSGAPIPKEVVTDASRALLSATIRAFTNCKSIGEYADSLWHKPSACYIRIDVAHFIKIYASLVKDLPRRVRVFYLGSIGQLILSKSLKEAEKILGSILLVSQCETEGYLPSGEPCKSEAAKYFLKEIITSSEEIDQAADSEFISENLPQDEDFTVNDGNSNIWCQWGEVIDKRVQTARAEIGDRENAHFFPALSKKLMNDLYYFPMWSCVVQNQFGYGRIPASSASVEGEFNKIKTHLLSGVTGSLRADVFVNRHVDYLSGRMKIIQSKMDNDDNAIEELSREHSSVTESVTNIYCTSATHASDAISVDREEIAVEASNSLCPACQNEDKPSGAHKCVVCLKQIHALDSCSIPYKGSGEGYGQKRICLECNNVGGTSVILASREEENWRGLAKSSNPRRAAKYLQKNNYNLNEQLTSDANRKLLVIKNGSNLALSPIVLGGRNVYVMKLTDIPVYFKNPLNDKEQYQLVGLVNYTPPPPKRRSSENQGIGHSTAYCLRGGYQWVEYDDLKKNERNKKSNVYVQPVLLVFVRNKI
;
A
#
# COMPACT_ATOMS: atom_id res chain seq x y z
N MET A 1 16.16 -49.90 45.41
CA MET A 1 14.87 -49.16 45.37
C MET A 1 14.83 -47.92 46.27
N ILE A 2 15.97 -47.43 46.79
CA ILE A 2 16.03 -46.23 47.67
C ILE A 2 16.66 -45.01 46.95
N LEU A 3 17.29 -45.23 45.77
CA LEU A 3 17.83 -44.15 44.91
C LEU A 3 16.78 -43.50 43.99
N LEU A 4 15.55 -44.03 43.92
CA LEU A 4 14.47 -43.51 43.08
C LEU A 4 13.56 -42.49 43.79
N SER A 5 13.65 -42.36 45.11
CA SER A 5 12.77 -41.49 45.91
C SER A 5 13.34 -40.07 46.14
N LEU A 6 14.64 -39.84 45.89
CA LEU A 6 15.27 -38.52 46.00
C LEU A 6 15.03 -37.61 44.79
N ALA A 7 14.52 -38.14 43.68
CA ALA A 7 14.23 -37.36 42.47
C ALA A 7 12.89 -36.60 42.51
N PHE A 8 11.97 -36.95 43.43
CA PHE A 8 10.62 -36.36 43.45
C PHE A 8 10.49 -35.09 44.31
N LEU A 9 11.42 -34.80 45.22
CA LEU A 9 11.35 -33.62 46.09
C LEU A 9 12.07 -32.36 45.56
N VAL A 10 12.77 -32.43 44.42
CA VAL A 10 13.41 -31.26 43.77
C VAL A 10 12.40 -30.41 42.95
N VAL A 11 11.11 -30.71 43.01
CA VAL A 11 10.08 -30.05 42.18
C VAL A 11 9.50 -28.74 42.80
N LEU A 12 9.84 -28.37 44.04
CA LEU A 12 9.23 -27.18 44.68
C LEU A 12 10.15 -25.98 45.02
N LEU A 13 11.41 -25.96 44.59
CA LEU A 13 12.28 -24.77 44.72
C LEU A 13 13.17 -24.55 43.50
N PRO A 14 12.95 -23.54 42.65
CA PRO A 14 13.96 -23.11 41.69
C PRO A 14 14.82 -22.03 42.35
N TRP A 15 16.05 -22.36 42.76
CA TRP A 15 17.27 -21.54 42.62
C TRP A 15 18.48 -22.18 43.33
N ALA A 16 19.34 -22.87 42.57
CA ALA A 16 20.82 -22.84 42.66
C ALA A 16 21.39 -23.83 41.63
N SER A 17 21.83 -23.32 40.47
CA SER A 17 22.70 -24.07 39.56
C SER A 17 23.85 -23.16 39.15
N SER A 18 24.89 -23.16 39.98
CA SER A 18 26.26 -22.82 39.61
C SER A 18 27.17 -23.30 40.73
N SER A 19 28.26 -23.99 40.34
CA SER A 19 29.35 -24.58 41.13
C SER A 19 29.01 -25.76 42.05
N PHE A 20 29.02 -26.96 41.47
CA PHE A 20 29.41 -28.20 42.17
C PHE A 20 30.87 -28.48 41.81
N ASN A 21 31.78 -28.32 42.76
CA ASN A 21 33.09 -28.97 42.76
C ASN A 21 33.47 -29.25 44.21
N SER A 22 33.99 -30.47 44.42
CA SER A 22 34.53 -31.07 45.65
C SER A 22 33.60 -31.15 46.88
N PHE A 23 33.06 -32.35 47.10
CA PHE A 23 32.67 -32.82 48.44
C PHE A 23 33.95 -33.19 49.19
N ASP A 24 34.17 -32.59 50.36
CA ASP A 24 35.10 -33.08 51.37
C ASP A 24 34.26 -33.78 52.46
N GLU A 25 34.64 -35.00 52.80
CA GLU A 25 33.95 -35.85 53.77
C GLU A 25 34.29 -35.41 55.20
N GLY A 26 33.28 -35.01 55.97
CA GLY A 26 33.37 -35.02 57.43
C GLY A 26 32.84 -33.76 58.13
N SER A 27 31.56 -33.76 58.51
CA SER A 27 31.07 -33.30 59.83
C SER A 27 29.53 -33.18 59.89
N ALA A 28 28.95 -33.87 60.89
CA ALA A 28 27.70 -33.66 61.64
C ALA A 28 26.33 -33.48 60.94
N PRO A 29 25.22 -33.93 61.56
CA PRO A 29 23.91 -34.02 60.91
C PRO A 29 23.10 -32.72 60.95
N ASN A 30 22.36 -32.49 59.86
CA ASN A 30 21.07 -31.76 59.78
C ASN A 30 21.01 -30.32 60.32
N GLU A 31 21.67 -29.38 59.64
CA GLU A 31 21.16 -28.00 59.57
C GLU A 31 21.52 -27.39 58.20
N LEU A 32 20.56 -27.32 57.29
CA LEU A 32 20.71 -26.57 56.03
C LEU A 32 20.43 -25.09 56.30
N ASP A 33 21.20 -24.49 57.22
CA ASP A 33 21.02 -23.10 57.68
C ASP A 33 21.66 -22.14 56.66
N ARG A 34 21.04 -22.01 55.49
CA ARG A 34 21.25 -20.85 54.62
C ARG A 34 20.04 -19.93 54.77
N PRO A 35 20.08 -18.93 55.68
CA PRO A 35 19.01 -17.95 55.77
C PRO A 35 18.91 -17.21 54.45
N THR A 36 17.84 -17.44 53.70
CA THR A 36 17.49 -16.60 52.55
C THR A 36 16.90 -15.30 53.09
N ASN A 37 17.78 -14.39 53.50
CA ASN A 37 17.35 -13.09 54.02
C ASN A 37 16.69 -12.27 52.92
N CYS A 38 15.42 -11.95 53.11
CA CYS A 38 14.72 -10.94 52.32
C CYS A 38 15.25 -9.55 52.69
N ASN A 39 15.38 -8.63 51.72
CA ASN A 39 15.70 -7.22 52.02
C ASN A 39 14.69 -6.53 52.95
N CYS A 40 13.51 -7.14 53.12
CA CYS A 40 12.49 -6.74 54.08
C CYS A 40 12.83 -7.09 55.54
N GLY A 41 13.85 -7.93 55.78
CA GLY A 41 14.17 -8.53 57.08
C GLY A 41 13.48 -9.88 57.34
N GLY A 42 12.62 -10.36 56.43
CA GLY A 42 11.92 -11.64 56.58
C GLY A 42 12.87 -12.83 56.42
N LYS A 43 12.69 -13.85 57.28
CA LYS A 43 13.51 -15.07 57.30
C LYS A 43 12.62 -16.30 57.07
N LEU A 44 13.05 -17.19 56.17
CA LEU A 44 12.54 -18.53 56.03
C LEU A 44 13.56 -19.49 56.66
N ARG A 45 13.14 -20.26 57.67
CA ARG A 45 13.94 -21.34 58.25
C ARG A 45 13.23 -22.65 57.98
N ALA A 46 13.91 -23.60 57.36
CA ALA A 46 13.38 -24.94 57.14
C ALA A 46 14.21 -25.94 57.94
N SER A 47 13.57 -26.73 58.79
CA SER A 47 14.17 -27.87 59.46
C SER A 47 13.57 -29.16 58.90
N ILE A 48 14.43 -30.15 58.71
CA ILE A 48 14.04 -31.47 58.24
C ILE A 48 14.28 -32.42 59.41
N ASP A 49 13.21 -32.96 59.97
CA ASP A 49 13.28 -34.07 60.90
C ASP A 49 13.07 -35.38 60.11
N ASN A 50 14.01 -36.31 60.29
CA ASN A 50 14.01 -37.60 59.61
C ASN A 50 14.22 -38.73 60.63
N SER A 51 13.77 -38.50 61.87
CA SER A 51 13.87 -39.46 62.97
C SER A 51 12.76 -40.52 62.97
N GLY A 52 11.70 -40.33 62.17
CA GLY A 52 10.58 -41.25 61.99
C GLY A 52 10.55 -41.98 60.63
N PRO A 53 9.54 -42.84 60.38
CA PRO A 53 9.31 -43.47 59.08
C PRO A 53 8.87 -42.47 57.98
N GLU A 54 8.46 -41.25 58.39
CA GLU A 54 8.11 -40.14 57.50
C GLU A 54 9.09 -38.98 57.71
N VAL A 55 9.44 -38.30 56.61
CA VAL A 55 10.29 -37.09 56.64
C VAL A 55 9.41 -35.88 56.92
N GLU A 56 9.57 -35.25 58.08
CA GLU A 56 8.83 -34.04 58.45
C GLU A 56 9.65 -32.79 58.12
N VAL A 57 9.12 -31.93 57.24
CA VAL A 57 9.77 -30.66 56.86
C VAL A 57 9.00 -29.51 57.48
N THR A 58 9.55 -28.92 58.54
CA THR A 58 8.97 -27.75 59.21
C THR A 58 9.54 -26.47 58.62
N CYS A 59 8.67 -25.62 58.06
CA CYS A 59 9.06 -24.32 57.50
C CYS A 59 8.51 -23.17 58.35
N ASN A 60 9.41 -22.46 59.03
CA ASN A 60 9.10 -21.26 59.82
C ASN A 60 9.36 -19.99 59.00
N ILE A 61 8.30 -19.22 58.75
CA ILE A 61 8.37 -17.96 58.01
C ILE A 61 8.17 -16.81 59.00
N SER A 62 9.18 -15.94 59.12
CA SER A 62 9.08 -14.68 59.85
C SER A 62 8.92 -13.51 58.87
N LYS A 63 7.96 -12.64 59.16
CA LYS A 63 7.68 -11.44 58.37
C LYS A 63 8.67 -10.34 58.78
N GLY A 64 9.28 -9.69 57.79
CA GLY A 64 10.14 -8.53 58.02
C GLY A 64 9.37 -7.21 57.96
N ASP A 65 9.91 -6.17 58.60
CA ASP A 65 9.25 -4.87 58.80
C ASP A 65 9.50 -3.85 57.68
N SER A 66 10.42 -4.12 56.75
CA SER A 66 10.73 -3.19 55.65
C SER A 66 10.09 -3.60 54.32
N LYS A 67 10.00 -2.68 53.36
CA LYS A 67 9.38 -2.94 52.05
C LYS A 67 10.19 -3.98 51.28
N CYS A 68 9.57 -5.12 50.95
CA CYS A 68 10.11 -6.07 49.99
C CYS A 68 10.33 -5.39 48.63
N GLY A 69 11.54 -5.48 48.07
CA GLY A 69 11.78 -5.11 46.67
C GLY A 69 10.98 -5.98 45.70
N LYS A 70 10.84 -5.54 44.44
CA LYS A 70 10.17 -6.35 43.39
C LYS A 70 10.87 -7.70 43.22
N ARG A 71 10.10 -8.77 43.08
CA ARG A 71 10.65 -10.12 42.83
C ARG A 71 11.22 -10.17 41.41
N TRP A 72 12.29 -10.93 41.23
CA TRP A 72 12.93 -11.06 39.92
C TRP A 72 12.19 -12.11 39.07
N LEU A 73 11.80 -11.75 37.85
CA LEU A 73 11.15 -12.68 36.92
C LEU A 73 12.19 -13.57 36.22
N ARG A 74 12.41 -14.79 36.73
CA ARG A 74 13.45 -15.72 36.24
C ARG A 74 12.95 -17.17 36.09
N GLY A 75 13.76 -18.00 35.44
CA GLY A 75 13.57 -19.46 35.34
C GLY A 75 12.23 -19.90 34.73
N LYS A 76 11.67 -21.01 35.23
CA LYS A 76 10.39 -21.58 34.76
C LYS A 76 9.23 -20.60 34.86
N THR A 77 9.19 -19.76 35.90
CA THR A 77 8.16 -18.73 36.09
C THR A 77 8.18 -17.69 34.98
N ARG A 78 9.38 -17.24 34.56
CA ARG A 78 9.54 -16.35 33.40
C ARG A 78 8.98 -16.97 32.13
N HIS A 79 9.27 -18.25 31.89
CA HIS A 79 8.79 -18.96 30.70
C HIS A 79 7.26 -19.13 30.72
N LYS A 80 6.67 -19.52 31.86
CA LYS A 80 5.20 -19.62 32.04
C LYS A 80 4.51 -18.27 31.81
N ILE A 81 5.04 -17.21 32.41
CA ILE A 81 4.48 -15.85 32.25
C ILE A 81 4.68 -15.36 30.82
N ALA A 82 5.84 -15.57 30.20
CA ALA A 82 6.09 -15.14 28.83
C ALA A 82 5.15 -15.83 27.83
N ARG A 83 4.91 -17.14 27.98
CA ARG A 83 3.90 -17.90 27.23
C ARG A 83 2.50 -17.33 27.43
N ALA A 84 2.11 -17.04 28.67
CA ALA A 84 0.79 -16.46 28.97
C ALA A 84 0.56 -15.03 28.42
N ILE A 85 1.63 -14.31 28.06
CA ILE A 85 1.57 -12.96 27.48
C ILE A 85 1.78 -12.99 25.96
N GLU A 86 2.09 -14.14 25.36
CA GLU A 86 2.36 -14.28 23.93
C GLU A 86 1.25 -13.63 23.06
N GLU A 87 -0.01 -13.86 23.43
CA GLU A 87 -1.18 -13.34 22.71
C GLU A 87 -1.74 -12.03 23.27
N LYS A 88 -1.19 -11.51 24.38
CA LYS A 88 -1.71 -10.32 25.07
C LYS A 88 -0.68 -9.18 25.08
N SER A 89 -1.15 -7.96 25.26
CA SER A 89 -0.23 -6.85 25.58
C SER A 89 0.27 -6.99 27.02
N ALA A 90 1.51 -6.57 27.29
CA ALA A 90 2.06 -6.57 28.64
C ALA A 90 1.21 -5.74 29.62
N HIS A 91 0.53 -4.71 29.11
CA HIS A 91 -0.37 -3.87 29.90
C HIS A 91 -1.67 -4.59 30.27
N ILE A 92 -2.32 -5.24 29.29
CA ILE A 92 -3.55 -6.02 29.52
C ILE A 92 -3.27 -7.15 30.50
N TYR A 93 -2.17 -7.89 30.32
CA TYR A 93 -1.80 -8.96 31.24
C TYR A 93 -1.55 -8.43 32.66
N ARG A 94 -0.82 -7.32 32.80
CA ARG A 94 -0.55 -6.73 34.13
C ARG A 94 -1.82 -6.27 34.82
N ALA A 95 -2.74 -5.61 34.10
CA ALA A 95 -4.03 -5.21 34.64
C ALA A 95 -4.89 -6.41 35.07
N GLN A 96 -4.94 -7.47 34.24
CA GLN A 96 -5.63 -8.72 34.59
C GLN A 96 -5.03 -9.38 35.84
N ARG A 97 -3.72 -9.28 36.04
CA ARG A 97 -3.06 -9.80 37.23
C ARG A 97 -3.32 -8.94 38.47
N ALA A 98 -3.31 -7.61 38.32
CA ALA A 98 -3.68 -6.69 39.40
C ALA A 98 -5.10 -6.95 39.90
N ASN A 99 -6.08 -7.08 39.00
CA ASN A 99 -7.47 -7.38 39.36
C ASN A 99 -7.65 -8.73 40.08
N LYS A 100 -6.70 -9.66 39.93
CA LYS A 100 -6.72 -10.97 40.61
C LYS A 100 -5.94 -10.99 41.92
N GLU A 101 -4.99 -10.09 42.10
CA GLU A 101 -4.04 -10.10 43.23
C GLU A 101 -4.19 -8.91 44.17
N MET A 102 -5.01 -7.92 43.84
CA MET A 102 -5.10 -6.65 44.58
C MET A 102 -6.56 -6.22 44.77
N CYS A 103 -6.85 -5.71 45.97
CA CYS A 103 -8.04 -4.93 46.29
C CYS A 103 -7.77 -3.41 46.16
N PRO A 104 -8.81 -2.57 45.99
CA PRO A 104 -8.64 -1.12 46.01
C PRO A 104 -7.98 -0.64 47.31
N GLY A 105 -6.86 0.08 47.19
CA GLY A 105 -6.07 0.58 48.34
C GLY A 105 -4.82 -0.25 48.66
N ASP A 106 -4.67 -1.45 48.10
CA ASP A 106 -3.50 -2.29 48.33
C ASP A 106 -2.23 -1.70 47.69
N ALA A 107 -1.10 -1.87 48.38
CA ALA A 107 0.21 -1.61 47.79
C ALA A 107 0.51 -2.64 46.68
N GLU A 108 1.22 -2.21 45.64
CA GLU A 108 1.54 -3.10 44.52
C GLU A 108 2.37 -4.31 44.99
N PRO A 109 1.90 -5.56 44.75
CA PRO A 109 2.56 -6.73 45.28
C PRO A 109 3.88 -7.02 44.53
N PRO A 110 4.91 -7.58 45.18
CA PRO A 110 6.22 -7.81 44.56
C PRO A 110 6.21 -8.74 43.33
N ASN A 111 5.21 -9.61 43.21
CA ASN A 111 4.95 -10.53 42.09
C ASN A 111 4.21 -9.88 40.91
N LEU A 112 3.73 -8.64 41.05
CA LEU A 112 3.20 -7.88 39.92
C LEU A 112 4.36 -7.21 39.16
N TYR A 113 4.84 -7.87 38.12
CA TYR A 113 6.00 -7.43 37.35
C TYR A 113 5.70 -6.18 36.50
N SER A 114 6.72 -5.34 36.30
CA SER A 114 6.59 -4.14 35.49
C SER A 114 6.46 -4.46 34.00
N SER A 115 5.77 -3.59 33.26
CA SER A 115 5.55 -3.76 31.82
C SER A 115 6.85 -3.93 31.01
N PRO A 116 7.97 -3.22 31.30
CA PRO A 116 9.26 -3.47 30.65
C PRO A 116 9.80 -4.89 30.87
N VAL A 117 9.70 -5.43 32.09
CA VAL A 117 10.16 -6.78 32.42
C VAL A 117 9.33 -7.82 31.67
N LEU A 118 8.01 -7.63 31.63
CA LEU A 118 7.09 -8.48 30.88
C LEU A 118 7.32 -8.42 29.37
N ARG A 119 7.55 -7.23 28.79
CA ARG A 119 7.91 -7.07 27.38
C ARG A 119 9.22 -7.77 27.04
N LYS A 120 10.24 -7.64 27.90
CA LYS A 120 11.53 -8.34 27.72
C LYS A 120 11.35 -9.85 27.80
N ALA A 121 10.55 -10.35 28.75
CA ALA A 121 10.26 -11.78 28.89
C ALA A 121 9.54 -12.34 27.65
N LYS A 122 8.51 -11.63 27.16
CA LYS A 122 7.82 -11.97 25.92
C LYS A 122 8.78 -11.97 24.72
N SER A 123 9.60 -10.93 24.58
CA SER A 123 10.56 -10.82 23.47
C SER A 123 11.59 -11.95 23.47
N GLU A 124 12.13 -12.31 24.63
CA GLU A 124 13.10 -13.42 24.76
C GLU A 124 12.44 -14.77 24.44
N TYR A 125 11.21 -14.98 24.93
CA TYR A 125 10.44 -16.19 24.65
C TYR A 125 10.14 -16.34 23.15
N ILE A 126 9.62 -15.29 22.51
CA ILE A 126 9.40 -15.29 21.06
C ILE A 126 10.73 -15.52 20.31
N SER A 127 11.82 -14.89 20.77
CA SER A 127 13.13 -15.07 20.14
C SER A 127 13.69 -16.49 20.28
N SER A 128 13.33 -17.20 21.36
CA SER A 128 13.70 -18.60 21.56
C SER A 128 12.96 -19.58 20.66
N GLN A 129 11.86 -19.15 20.02
CA GLN A 129 11.13 -19.95 19.04
C GLN A 129 11.68 -19.81 17.61
N TYR A 130 12.60 -18.88 17.36
CA TYR A 130 13.19 -18.70 16.03
C TYR A 130 14.20 -19.81 15.73
N LEU A 131 14.22 -20.30 14.48
CA LEU A 131 15.23 -21.27 14.03
C LEU A 131 16.64 -20.66 14.00
N ASP A 132 16.74 -19.36 13.69
CA ASP A 132 17.99 -18.60 13.72
C ASP A 132 17.74 -17.15 14.17
N LYS A 133 18.79 -16.43 14.60
CA LYS A 133 18.72 -14.99 14.90
C LYS A 133 18.59 -14.15 13.63
N ASP A 134 19.17 -14.62 12.53
CA ASP A 134 19.04 -14.01 11.21
C ASP A 134 17.72 -14.46 10.55
N PRO A 135 16.82 -13.52 10.17
CA PRO A 135 15.60 -13.87 9.44
C PRO A 135 15.85 -14.65 8.15
N VAL A 136 16.86 -14.31 7.34
CA VAL A 136 17.06 -14.96 6.04
C VAL A 136 17.52 -16.40 6.23
N LYS A 137 18.47 -16.61 7.15
CA LYS A 137 18.93 -17.96 7.52
C LYS A 137 17.82 -18.79 8.15
N SER A 138 16.93 -18.19 8.94
CA SER A 138 15.76 -18.85 9.49
C SER A 138 14.79 -19.34 8.38
N ILE A 139 14.55 -18.52 7.34
CA ILE A 139 13.76 -18.94 6.16
C ILE A 139 14.46 -20.08 5.41
N PHE A 140 15.79 -20.00 5.24
CA PHE A 140 16.55 -21.07 4.60
C PHE A 140 16.44 -22.40 5.37
N LEU A 141 16.57 -22.38 6.70
CA LEU A 141 16.37 -23.57 7.54
C LEU A 141 14.93 -24.07 7.48
N SER A 142 13.95 -23.16 7.43
CA SER A 142 12.54 -23.53 7.26
C SER A 142 12.30 -24.22 5.92
N LYS A 143 12.91 -23.76 4.82
CA LYS A 143 12.83 -24.42 3.51
C LYS A 143 13.31 -25.88 3.54
N GLN A 144 14.27 -26.21 4.40
CA GLN A 144 14.78 -27.58 4.58
C GLN A 144 13.93 -28.43 5.54
N THR A 145 12.96 -27.82 6.22
CA THR A 145 12.15 -28.47 7.27
C THR A 145 10.66 -28.24 7.02
N THR A 146 10.03 -27.33 7.75
CA THR A 146 8.58 -27.08 7.72
C THR A 146 8.08 -26.43 6.43
N GLY A 147 8.94 -25.69 5.74
CA GLY A 147 8.68 -25.01 4.48
C GLY A 147 9.13 -25.79 3.25
N ALA A 148 9.51 -27.06 3.40
CA ALA A 148 9.88 -27.93 2.27
C ALA A 148 8.71 -28.02 1.28
N ASN A 149 9.01 -27.88 -0.02
CA ASN A 149 8.02 -27.82 -1.11
C ASN A 149 7.02 -26.64 -1.03
N ILE A 150 7.25 -25.69 -0.12
CA ILE A 150 6.45 -24.45 0.01
C ILE A 150 7.29 -23.23 -0.34
N ILE A 151 8.47 -23.12 0.27
CA ILE A 151 9.42 -22.06 -0.02
C ILE A 151 10.24 -22.48 -1.23
N GLN A 152 10.02 -21.80 -2.34
CA GLN A 152 10.54 -22.19 -3.65
C GLN A 152 11.92 -21.60 -3.87
N ASN A 153 12.06 -20.28 -3.73
CA ASN A 153 13.31 -19.56 -3.94
C ASN A 153 13.55 -18.51 -2.84
N ILE A 154 14.83 -18.27 -2.53
CA ILE A 154 15.27 -17.30 -1.53
C ILE A 154 16.44 -16.51 -2.13
N GLY A 155 16.32 -15.20 -2.16
CA GLY A 155 17.41 -14.26 -2.44
C GLY A 155 17.96 -13.67 -1.15
N LEU A 156 19.29 -13.53 -1.05
CA LEU A 156 19.95 -12.92 0.09
C LEU A 156 20.20 -11.43 -0.13
N ASP A 157 20.83 -11.08 -1.24
CA ASP A 157 21.14 -9.70 -1.63
C ASP A 157 21.04 -9.54 -3.16
N PRO A 158 19.94 -8.98 -3.68
CA PRO A 158 18.82 -8.45 -2.93
C PRO A 158 17.91 -9.54 -2.32
N PHE A 159 17.24 -9.22 -1.21
CA PHE A 159 16.33 -10.11 -0.49
C PHE A 159 15.02 -10.36 -1.26
N TYR A 160 14.67 -11.63 -1.44
CA TYR A 160 13.34 -12.06 -1.86
C TYR A 160 13.03 -13.47 -1.37
N VAL A 161 11.74 -13.83 -1.32
CA VAL A 161 11.24 -15.16 -1.00
C VAL A 161 10.04 -15.46 -1.87
N HIS A 162 10.14 -16.49 -2.71
CA HIS A 162 9.03 -17.03 -3.48
C HIS A 162 8.43 -18.20 -2.71
N TYR A 163 7.12 -18.20 -2.51
CA TYR A 163 6.47 -19.30 -1.80
C TYR A 163 5.04 -19.54 -2.30
N TRP A 164 4.69 -20.82 -2.37
CA TRP A 164 3.36 -21.35 -2.63
C TRP A 164 3.37 -22.85 -2.31
N THR A 165 2.24 -23.38 -1.92
CA THR A 165 2.06 -24.80 -1.59
C THR A 165 1.64 -25.60 -2.83
N SER A 166 1.99 -26.89 -2.90
CA SER A 166 1.48 -27.80 -3.93
C SER A 166 -0.05 -27.88 -3.94
N HIS A 167 -0.69 -27.68 -2.77
CA HIS A 167 -2.14 -27.66 -2.64
C HIS A 167 -2.76 -26.43 -3.34
N GLN A 168 -2.14 -25.25 -3.23
CA GLN A 168 -2.55 -24.07 -4.02
C GLN A 168 -2.49 -24.34 -5.53
N THR A 169 -1.39 -24.92 -6.01
CA THR A 169 -1.23 -25.27 -7.43
C THR A 169 -2.28 -26.29 -7.88
N SER A 170 -2.59 -27.29 -7.05
CA SER A 170 -3.61 -28.29 -7.36
C SER A 170 -5.02 -27.69 -7.46
N ILE A 171 -5.40 -26.85 -6.49
CA ILE A 171 -6.69 -26.14 -6.50
C ILE A 171 -6.78 -25.24 -7.74
N TYR A 172 -5.71 -24.50 -8.03
CA TYR A 172 -5.67 -23.62 -9.19
C TYR A 172 -5.81 -24.37 -10.52
N LYS A 173 -5.19 -25.55 -10.66
CA LYS A 173 -5.39 -26.43 -11.82
C LYS A 173 -6.85 -26.85 -11.96
N LYS A 174 -7.48 -27.32 -10.87
CA LYS A 174 -8.91 -27.70 -10.84
C LYS A 174 -9.81 -26.52 -11.21
N TYR A 175 -9.45 -25.31 -10.76
CA TYR A 175 -10.16 -24.09 -11.12
C TYR A 175 -10.03 -23.78 -12.62
N CYS A 176 -8.81 -23.80 -13.17
CA CYS A 176 -8.58 -23.50 -14.58
C CYS A 176 -9.24 -24.50 -15.55
N SER A 177 -9.44 -25.75 -15.13
CA SER A 177 -10.17 -26.73 -15.95
C SER A 177 -11.68 -26.52 -15.99
N LYS A 178 -12.23 -25.73 -15.05
CA LYS A 178 -13.68 -25.54 -14.87
C LYS A 178 -14.16 -24.14 -15.25
N PHE A 179 -13.30 -23.14 -15.06
CA PHE A 179 -13.65 -21.74 -15.22
C PHE A 179 -12.65 -21.02 -16.09
N THR A 180 -13.09 -19.94 -16.73
CA THR A 180 -12.18 -18.95 -17.31
C THR A 180 -11.37 -18.30 -16.19
N SER A 181 -10.09 -18.62 -16.14
CA SER A 181 -9.23 -18.21 -15.04
C SER A 181 -8.86 -16.73 -15.12
N CYS A 182 -9.29 -15.96 -14.11
CA CYS A 182 -8.98 -14.53 -13.98
C CYS A 182 -8.10 -14.32 -12.73
N LEU A 183 -6.85 -13.94 -12.95
CA LEU A 183 -5.83 -13.75 -11.93
C LEU A 183 -5.65 -12.27 -11.62
N TYR A 184 -5.73 -11.91 -10.34
CA TYR A 184 -5.46 -10.56 -9.88
C TYR A 184 -4.10 -10.50 -9.19
N ILE A 185 -3.27 -9.54 -9.56
CA ILE A 185 -1.93 -9.38 -8.98
C ILE A 185 -1.74 -7.93 -8.56
N ASP A 186 -1.35 -7.76 -7.30
CA ASP A 186 -0.96 -6.48 -6.73
C ASP A 186 0.08 -6.72 -5.61
N ALA A 187 0.68 -5.66 -5.07
CA ALA A 187 1.65 -5.71 -4.00
C ALA A 187 1.32 -4.76 -2.85
N THR A 188 1.72 -5.15 -1.64
CA THR A 188 1.51 -4.30 -0.47
C THR A 188 2.73 -4.24 0.46
N GLY A 189 3.03 -3.04 0.93
CA GLY A 189 4.10 -2.78 1.89
C GLY A 189 3.66 -2.93 3.35
N GLY A 190 4.62 -2.80 4.25
CA GLY A 190 4.37 -2.70 5.70
C GLY A 190 4.08 -4.02 6.42
N VAL A 191 4.05 -5.14 5.70
CA VAL A 191 3.85 -6.49 6.27
C VAL A 191 5.09 -7.01 7.01
N VAL A 192 6.29 -6.62 6.55
CA VAL A 192 7.58 -7.10 7.06
C VAL A 192 8.50 -5.94 7.40
N ARG A 193 9.28 -6.09 8.47
CA ARG A 193 10.33 -5.14 8.83
C ARG A 193 11.56 -5.32 7.93
N LYS A 194 12.26 -4.22 7.65
CA LYS A 194 13.53 -4.23 6.93
C LYS A 194 14.56 -5.13 7.63
N ILE A 195 15.32 -5.87 6.84
CA ILE A 195 16.34 -6.82 7.30
C ILE A 195 17.67 -6.07 7.44
N LYS A 196 18.45 -6.40 8.46
CA LYS A 196 19.82 -5.87 8.61
C LYS A 196 20.78 -6.72 7.78
N LYS A 197 21.57 -6.08 6.93
CA LYS A 197 22.61 -6.70 6.11
C LYS A 197 23.92 -6.87 6.92
N ALA A 198 24.86 -7.66 6.38
CA ALA A 198 26.13 -7.95 7.04
C ALA A 198 27.00 -6.71 7.31
N ASP A 199 26.91 -5.70 6.43
CA ASP A 199 27.56 -4.40 6.56
C ASP A 199 26.88 -3.45 7.58
N GLY A 200 25.81 -3.91 8.24
CA GLY A 200 25.02 -3.12 9.18
C GLY A 200 23.96 -2.22 8.53
N SER A 201 23.92 -2.13 7.20
CA SER A 201 22.88 -1.43 6.46
C SER A 201 21.53 -2.18 6.55
N LYS A 202 20.46 -1.57 6.03
CA LYS A 202 19.13 -2.19 5.98
C LYS A 202 18.72 -2.41 4.52
N THR A 203 17.93 -3.46 4.29
CA THR A 203 17.25 -3.68 3.01
C THR A 203 16.39 -2.48 2.61
N GLY A 204 16.04 -2.44 1.32
CA GLY A 204 14.96 -1.62 0.80
C GLY A 204 13.61 -1.95 1.46
N ASN A 205 12.56 -1.27 1.00
CA ASN A 205 11.21 -1.63 1.43
C ASN A 205 10.84 -2.99 0.85
N ILE A 206 10.38 -3.88 1.72
CA ILE A 206 9.96 -5.23 1.34
C ILE A 206 8.45 -5.22 1.12
N PHE A 207 8.04 -5.61 -0.07
CA PHE A 207 6.63 -5.71 -0.47
C PHE A 207 6.21 -7.18 -0.55
N LEU A 208 4.95 -7.43 -0.21
CA LEU A 208 4.27 -8.68 -0.47
C LEU A 208 3.51 -8.56 -1.78
N TYR A 209 4.00 -9.22 -2.81
CA TYR A 209 3.25 -9.49 -4.03
C TYR A 209 2.32 -10.68 -3.80
N HIS A 210 1.09 -10.55 -4.27
CA HIS A 210 0.06 -11.55 -4.03
C HIS A 210 -0.77 -11.76 -5.29
N SER A 211 -0.85 -13.02 -5.73
CA SER A 211 -1.70 -13.43 -6.85
C SER A 211 -2.94 -14.15 -6.31
N ILE A 212 -4.13 -13.68 -6.70
CA ILE A 212 -5.42 -14.11 -6.14
C ILE A 212 -6.41 -14.44 -7.26
N ILE A 213 -7.27 -15.41 -6.99
CA ILE A 213 -8.43 -15.80 -7.81
C ILE A 213 -9.71 -15.48 -7.04
N ARG A 214 -10.73 -14.98 -7.76
CA ARG A 214 -12.09 -14.78 -7.24
C ARG A 214 -13.05 -15.83 -7.81
N LEU A 215 -13.68 -16.58 -6.92
CA LEU A 215 -14.82 -17.47 -7.15
C LEU A 215 -16.11 -16.77 -6.69
N PRO A 216 -17.29 -17.25 -7.10
CA PRO A 216 -18.55 -16.87 -6.48
C PRO A 216 -18.57 -17.19 -4.97
N SER A 217 -18.06 -18.37 -4.58
CA SER A 217 -18.06 -18.85 -3.19
C SER A 217 -16.93 -18.30 -2.31
N GLY A 218 -16.04 -17.46 -2.87
CA GLY A 218 -14.97 -16.78 -2.13
C GLY A 218 -13.79 -16.39 -3.00
N GLN A 219 -12.64 -16.10 -2.38
CA GLN A 219 -11.40 -15.83 -3.11
C GLN A 219 -10.26 -16.60 -2.48
N PHE A 220 -9.24 -16.96 -3.27
CA PHE A 220 -8.10 -17.74 -2.82
C PHE A 220 -6.81 -17.29 -3.48
N SER A 221 -5.71 -17.43 -2.75
CA SER A 221 -4.40 -17.03 -3.25
C SER A 221 -3.64 -18.20 -3.87
N VAL A 222 -2.93 -17.95 -4.97
CA VAL A 222 -2.27 -19.01 -5.75
C VAL A 222 -0.75 -18.99 -5.68
N CYS A 223 -0.14 -17.80 -5.53
CA CYS A 223 1.29 -17.67 -5.31
C CYS A 223 1.63 -16.32 -4.66
N GLN A 224 2.77 -16.28 -3.97
CA GLN A 224 3.23 -15.13 -3.19
C GLN A 224 4.72 -14.88 -3.41
N MET A 225 5.12 -13.60 -3.33
CA MET A 225 6.51 -13.19 -3.23
C MET A 225 6.67 -12.09 -2.18
N LEU A 226 7.63 -12.26 -1.27
CA LEU A 226 8.21 -11.13 -0.54
C LEU A 226 9.44 -10.67 -1.30
N SER A 227 9.59 -9.40 -1.60
CA SER A 227 10.76 -8.91 -2.32
C SER A 227 11.17 -7.52 -1.86
N GLU A 228 12.46 -7.23 -1.82
CA GLU A 228 12.98 -5.86 -1.82
C GLU A 228 13.21 -5.30 -3.23
N VAL A 229 13.19 -6.16 -4.25
CA VAL A 229 13.33 -5.81 -5.66
C VAL A 229 11.98 -5.77 -6.33
N HIS A 230 11.69 -4.66 -7.00
CA HIS A 230 10.40 -4.39 -7.62
C HIS A 230 10.55 -4.12 -9.12
N ASN A 231 11.49 -4.78 -9.79
CA ASN A 231 11.68 -4.60 -11.23
C ASN A 231 11.00 -5.70 -12.05
N THR A 232 10.77 -5.42 -13.34
CA THR A 232 10.11 -6.35 -14.26
C THR A 232 10.73 -7.73 -14.26
N ASN A 233 12.06 -7.83 -14.21
CA ASN A 233 12.75 -9.13 -14.25
C ASN A 233 12.50 -9.96 -12.98
N ALA A 234 12.52 -9.33 -11.80
CA ALA A 234 12.26 -10.03 -10.53
C ALA A 234 10.81 -10.55 -10.47
N ILE A 235 9.84 -9.70 -10.84
CA ILE A 235 8.42 -10.09 -10.87
C ILE A 235 8.19 -11.17 -11.93
N ASN A 236 8.77 -11.04 -13.13
CA ASN A 236 8.67 -12.05 -14.18
C ASN A 236 9.28 -13.39 -13.75
N TYR A 237 10.45 -13.36 -13.08
CA TYR A 237 11.09 -14.56 -12.56
C TYR A 237 10.18 -15.26 -11.56
N TRP A 238 9.55 -14.54 -10.64
CA TRP A 238 8.58 -15.11 -9.72
C TRP A 238 7.39 -15.78 -10.41
N LEU A 239 6.74 -15.09 -11.35
CA LEU A 239 5.58 -15.61 -12.07
C LEU A 239 5.95 -16.81 -12.97
N THR A 240 7.10 -16.74 -13.62
CA THR A 240 7.60 -17.83 -14.48
C THR A 240 7.98 -19.06 -13.65
N GLU A 241 8.57 -18.90 -12.48
CA GLU A 241 8.85 -20.05 -11.60
C GLU A 241 7.56 -20.72 -11.11
N TRP A 242 6.51 -19.93 -10.88
CA TRP A 242 5.20 -20.47 -10.54
C TRP A 242 4.59 -21.27 -11.70
N THR A 243 4.62 -20.77 -12.94
CA THR A 243 4.14 -21.54 -14.10
C THR A 243 5.00 -22.77 -14.37
N ARG A 244 6.33 -22.68 -14.22
CA ARG A 244 7.26 -23.82 -14.31
C ARG A 244 7.00 -24.90 -13.26
N SER A 245 6.41 -24.55 -12.11
CA SER A 245 5.93 -25.53 -11.11
C SER A 245 4.66 -26.28 -11.55
N GLY A 246 4.19 -26.03 -12.77
CA GLY A 246 3.06 -26.69 -13.41
C GLY A 246 1.74 -25.93 -13.28
N ALA A 247 1.72 -24.69 -12.80
CA ALA A 247 0.52 -23.87 -12.81
C ALA A 247 0.12 -23.51 -14.26
N PRO A 248 -1.14 -23.73 -14.68
CA PRO A 248 -1.59 -23.32 -16.01
C PRO A 248 -1.49 -21.81 -16.21
N ILE A 249 -1.30 -21.36 -17.44
CA ILE A 249 -1.35 -19.92 -17.77
C ILE A 249 -2.79 -19.43 -17.58
N PRO A 250 -3.03 -18.31 -16.86
CA PRO A 250 -4.36 -17.75 -16.70
C PRO A 250 -4.94 -17.29 -18.04
N LYS A 251 -6.27 -17.33 -18.19
CA LYS A 251 -6.95 -16.74 -19.36
C LYS A 251 -6.95 -15.21 -19.30
N GLU A 252 -7.11 -14.64 -18.12
CA GLU A 252 -7.12 -13.20 -17.88
C GLU A 252 -6.24 -12.86 -16.68
N VAL A 253 -5.51 -11.74 -16.75
CA VAL A 253 -4.76 -11.18 -15.63
C VAL A 253 -5.12 -9.71 -15.49
N VAL A 254 -5.50 -9.29 -14.28
CA VAL A 254 -5.79 -7.89 -13.96
C VAL A 254 -4.75 -7.40 -12.96
N THR A 255 -4.06 -6.31 -13.31
CA THR A 255 -3.10 -5.65 -12.43
C THR A 255 -3.35 -4.16 -12.39
N ASP A 256 -2.77 -3.49 -11.42
CA ASP A 256 -2.65 -2.04 -11.46
C ASP A 256 -1.81 -1.62 -12.67
N ALA A 257 -1.89 -0.34 -13.03
CA ALA A 257 -1.17 0.23 -14.16
C ALA A 257 0.33 0.44 -13.92
N SER A 258 0.92 -0.30 -12.99
CA SER A 258 2.35 -0.30 -12.78
C SER A 258 3.06 -0.90 -13.98
N ARG A 259 3.93 -0.11 -14.63
CA ARG A 259 4.68 -0.55 -15.81
C ARG A 259 5.49 -1.81 -15.55
N ALA A 260 6.16 -1.91 -14.39
CA ALA A 260 7.02 -3.05 -14.15
C ALA A 260 6.23 -4.35 -13.95
N LEU A 261 5.11 -4.29 -13.24
CA LEU A 261 4.18 -5.43 -13.05
C LEU A 261 3.49 -5.80 -14.36
N LEU A 262 2.99 -4.82 -15.13
CA LEU A 262 2.37 -5.05 -16.43
C LEU A 262 3.36 -5.67 -17.43
N SER A 263 4.58 -5.14 -17.53
CA SER A 263 5.66 -5.71 -18.33
C SER A 263 6.01 -7.14 -17.88
N ALA A 264 5.97 -7.42 -16.58
CA ALA A 264 6.30 -8.73 -16.03
C ALA A 264 5.22 -9.77 -16.31
N THR A 265 3.93 -9.42 -16.17
CA THR A 265 2.82 -10.32 -16.47
C THR A 265 2.73 -10.63 -17.95
N ILE A 266 2.96 -9.64 -18.82
CA ILE A 266 3.06 -9.82 -20.27
C ILE A 266 4.15 -10.86 -20.59
N ARG A 267 5.35 -10.70 -20.02
CA ARG A 267 6.47 -11.63 -20.26
C ARG A 267 6.23 -13.03 -19.69
N ALA A 268 5.52 -13.14 -18.56
CA ALA A 268 5.29 -14.41 -17.89
C ALA A 268 4.18 -15.25 -18.54
N PHE A 269 3.16 -14.58 -19.10
CA PHE A 269 1.92 -15.24 -19.53
C PHE A 269 1.62 -15.10 -21.03
N THR A 270 2.45 -14.38 -21.78
CA THR A 270 2.29 -14.21 -23.22
C THR A 270 3.63 -14.43 -23.94
N ASN A 271 3.58 -14.43 -25.27
CA ASN A 271 4.80 -14.50 -26.10
C ASN A 271 5.43 -13.11 -26.37
N CYS A 272 4.85 -12.04 -25.83
CA CYS A 272 5.32 -10.67 -26.06
C CYS A 272 6.40 -10.26 -25.05
N LYS A 273 7.34 -9.43 -25.47
CA LYS A 273 8.49 -9.00 -24.66
C LYS A 273 8.32 -7.60 -24.06
N SER A 274 7.38 -6.83 -24.58
CA SER A 274 7.11 -5.45 -24.18
C SER A 274 5.62 -5.15 -24.19
N ILE A 275 5.23 -4.05 -23.52
CA ILE A 275 3.85 -3.60 -23.49
C ILE A 275 3.35 -3.19 -24.88
N GLY A 276 4.20 -2.51 -25.68
CA GLY A 276 3.84 -2.06 -27.02
C GLY A 276 3.60 -3.22 -27.97
N GLU A 277 4.51 -4.20 -27.99
CA GLU A 277 4.34 -5.44 -28.77
C GLU A 277 3.06 -6.18 -28.38
N TYR A 278 2.76 -6.25 -27.07
CA TYR A 278 1.52 -6.84 -26.61
C TYR A 278 0.30 -6.05 -27.12
N ALA A 279 0.26 -4.73 -26.92
CA ALA A 279 -0.84 -3.90 -27.38
C ALA A 279 -1.07 -4.03 -28.90
N ASP A 280 0.01 -3.96 -29.71
CA ASP A 280 -0.07 -4.12 -31.16
C ASP A 280 -0.58 -5.50 -31.57
N SER A 281 -0.15 -6.56 -30.87
CA SER A 281 -0.61 -7.92 -31.16
C SER A 281 -2.14 -8.05 -31.04
N LEU A 282 -2.74 -7.34 -30.09
CA LEU A 282 -4.19 -7.35 -29.84
C LEU A 282 -5.01 -6.68 -30.96
N TRP A 283 -4.38 -5.94 -31.86
CA TRP A 283 -5.08 -5.40 -33.03
C TRP A 283 -5.46 -6.49 -34.04
N HIS A 284 -4.63 -7.52 -34.17
CA HIS A 284 -4.80 -8.57 -35.19
C HIS A 284 -5.25 -9.90 -34.60
N LYS A 285 -4.66 -10.32 -33.47
CA LYS A 285 -4.91 -11.64 -32.91
C LYS A 285 -4.80 -11.64 -31.38
N PRO A 286 -5.79 -12.18 -30.66
CA PRO A 286 -5.70 -12.31 -29.21
C PRO A 286 -4.54 -13.22 -28.80
N SER A 287 -3.83 -12.82 -27.74
CA SER A 287 -2.87 -13.67 -27.04
C SER A 287 -3.58 -14.82 -26.31
N ALA A 288 -2.82 -15.82 -25.85
CA ALA A 288 -3.37 -16.88 -25.00
C ALA A 288 -3.89 -16.37 -23.64
N CYS A 289 -3.37 -15.22 -23.19
CA CYS A 289 -3.73 -14.56 -21.94
C CYS A 289 -4.10 -13.08 -22.21
N TYR A 290 -5.23 -12.66 -21.68
CA TYR A 290 -5.70 -11.28 -21.71
C TYR A 290 -5.20 -10.50 -20.49
N ILE A 291 -4.23 -9.62 -20.69
CA ILE A 291 -3.67 -8.76 -19.66
C ILE A 291 -4.45 -7.45 -19.63
N ARG A 292 -4.93 -7.08 -18.45
CA ARG A 292 -5.87 -5.99 -18.20
C ARG A 292 -5.33 -5.05 -17.12
N ILE A 293 -5.61 -3.77 -17.28
CA ILE A 293 -5.38 -2.75 -16.26
C ILE A 293 -6.65 -2.63 -15.40
N ASP A 294 -6.47 -2.51 -14.09
CA ASP A 294 -7.57 -2.23 -13.16
C ASP A 294 -8.23 -0.89 -13.48
N VAL A 295 -9.51 -0.97 -13.81
CA VAL A 295 -10.34 0.18 -14.18
C VAL A 295 -10.50 1.17 -13.01
N ALA A 296 -10.55 0.71 -11.76
CA ALA A 296 -10.67 1.62 -10.61
C ALA A 296 -9.41 2.50 -10.49
N HIS A 297 -8.24 1.88 -10.61
CA HIS A 297 -6.97 2.58 -10.65
C HIS A 297 -6.87 3.52 -11.85
N PHE A 298 -7.30 3.07 -13.04
CA PHE A 298 -7.31 3.88 -14.26
C PHE A 298 -8.23 5.12 -14.16
N ILE A 299 -9.48 4.95 -13.70
CA ILE A 299 -10.44 6.06 -13.52
C ILE A 299 -9.92 7.07 -12.50
N LYS A 300 -9.23 6.62 -11.45
CA LYS A 300 -8.68 7.50 -10.41
C LYS A 300 -7.67 8.52 -10.95
N ILE A 301 -6.90 8.19 -11.99
CA ILE A 301 -5.99 9.15 -12.65
C ILE A 301 -6.79 10.28 -13.28
N TYR A 302 -7.87 9.96 -13.99
CA TYR A 302 -8.73 10.95 -14.60
C TYR A 302 -9.50 11.75 -13.56
N ALA A 303 -10.01 11.10 -12.51
CA ALA A 303 -10.68 11.78 -11.40
C ALA A 303 -9.76 12.81 -10.73
N SER A 304 -8.46 12.50 -10.60
CA SER A 304 -7.43 13.44 -10.14
C SER A 304 -7.18 14.57 -11.14
N LEU A 305 -7.13 14.27 -12.44
CA LEU A 305 -6.93 15.27 -13.50
C LEU A 305 -8.07 16.29 -13.57
N VAL A 306 -9.31 15.85 -13.38
CA VAL A 306 -10.51 16.71 -13.43
C VAL A 306 -11.00 17.16 -12.05
N LYS A 307 -10.18 17.01 -11.00
CA LYS A 307 -10.59 17.28 -9.61
C LYS A 307 -10.99 18.73 -9.37
N ASP A 308 -10.31 19.66 -10.04
CA ASP A 308 -10.48 21.11 -9.87
C ASP A 308 -11.57 21.67 -10.80
N LEU A 309 -12.16 20.83 -11.66
CA LEU A 309 -13.27 21.23 -12.53
C LEU A 309 -14.61 21.24 -11.76
N PRO A 310 -15.60 22.03 -12.22
CA PRO A 310 -16.94 22.01 -11.65
C PRO A 310 -17.53 20.60 -11.62
N ARG A 311 -18.26 20.24 -10.54
CA ARG A 311 -18.81 18.88 -10.34
C ARG A 311 -19.52 18.33 -11.58
N ARG A 312 -20.33 19.15 -12.25
CA ARG A 312 -21.08 18.74 -13.46
C ARG A 312 -20.16 18.37 -14.63
N VAL A 313 -19.09 19.14 -14.85
CA VAL A 313 -18.10 18.89 -15.90
C VAL A 313 -17.27 17.64 -15.56
N ARG A 314 -16.88 17.49 -14.28
CA ARG A 314 -16.19 16.30 -13.79
C ARG A 314 -17.00 15.02 -14.02
N VAL A 315 -18.28 15.02 -13.62
CA VAL A 315 -19.17 13.86 -13.82
C VAL A 315 -19.35 13.58 -15.31
N PHE A 316 -19.51 14.60 -16.15
CA PHE A 316 -19.61 14.44 -17.60
C PHE A 316 -18.39 13.74 -18.20
N TYR A 317 -17.17 14.18 -17.87
CA TYR A 317 -15.96 13.55 -18.40
C TYR A 317 -15.71 12.16 -17.85
N LEU A 318 -15.91 11.94 -16.55
CA LEU A 318 -15.75 10.61 -15.95
C LEU A 318 -16.78 9.62 -16.51
N GLY A 319 -18.02 10.06 -16.73
CA GLY A 319 -19.05 9.26 -17.42
C GLY A 319 -18.65 8.95 -18.86
N SER A 320 -18.15 9.94 -19.61
CA SER A 320 -17.69 9.75 -20.99
C SER A 320 -16.52 8.76 -21.09
N ILE A 321 -15.54 8.87 -20.19
CA ILE A 321 -14.41 7.94 -20.09
C ILE A 321 -14.90 6.54 -19.67
N GLY A 322 -15.85 6.47 -18.74
CA GLY A 322 -16.50 5.21 -18.38
C GLY A 322 -17.12 4.52 -19.59
N GLN A 323 -17.84 5.26 -20.44
CA GLN A 323 -18.38 4.73 -21.69
C GLN A 323 -17.27 4.27 -22.65
N LEU A 324 -16.17 5.02 -22.76
CA LEU A 324 -15.02 4.62 -23.58
C LEU A 324 -14.36 3.32 -23.06
N ILE A 325 -14.25 3.16 -21.74
CA ILE A 325 -13.74 1.94 -21.09
C ILE A 325 -14.66 0.75 -21.40
N LEU A 326 -15.98 0.96 -21.38
CA LEU A 326 -16.97 -0.11 -21.59
C LEU A 326 -17.18 -0.46 -23.07
N SER A 327 -16.71 0.38 -24.00
CA SER A 327 -16.86 0.15 -25.44
C SER A 327 -16.33 -1.23 -25.86
N LYS A 328 -17.12 -1.95 -26.67
CA LYS A 328 -16.82 -3.33 -27.10
C LYS A 328 -16.48 -3.45 -28.59
N SER A 329 -16.46 -2.32 -29.29
CA SER A 329 -16.09 -2.25 -30.70
C SER A 329 -15.26 -1.01 -31.00
N LEU A 330 -14.35 -1.13 -31.97
CA LEU A 330 -13.52 -0.01 -32.42
C LEU A 330 -14.36 1.15 -32.94
N LYS A 331 -15.47 0.87 -33.63
CA LYS A 331 -16.35 1.90 -34.20
C LYS A 331 -17.04 2.74 -33.11
N GLU A 332 -17.51 2.08 -32.06
CA GLU A 332 -18.09 2.75 -30.89
C GLU A 332 -17.04 3.58 -30.16
N ALA A 333 -15.88 2.97 -29.87
CA ALA A 333 -14.75 3.62 -29.22
C ALA A 333 -14.29 4.87 -30.00
N GLU A 334 -14.20 4.79 -31.32
CA GLU A 334 -13.82 5.90 -32.20
C GLU A 334 -14.79 7.08 -32.06
N LYS A 335 -16.10 6.80 -32.06
CA LYS A 335 -17.13 7.83 -31.93
C LYS A 335 -17.08 8.50 -30.55
N ILE A 336 -16.91 7.71 -29.48
CA ILE A 336 -16.81 8.22 -28.11
C ILE A 336 -15.53 9.04 -27.94
N LEU A 337 -14.37 8.49 -28.32
CA LEU A 337 -13.08 9.17 -28.23
C LEU A 337 -13.09 10.48 -29.02
N GLY A 338 -13.51 10.46 -30.28
CA GLY A 338 -13.61 11.65 -31.12
C GLY A 338 -14.52 12.72 -30.51
N SER A 339 -15.62 12.30 -29.87
CA SER A 339 -16.54 13.24 -29.19
C SER A 339 -15.91 13.86 -27.94
N ILE A 340 -15.18 13.07 -27.13
CA ILE A 340 -14.47 13.57 -25.94
C ILE A 340 -13.39 14.57 -26.37
N LEU A 341 -12.60 14.23 -27.40
CA LEU A 341 -11.55 15.12 -27.92
C LEU A 341 -12.15 16.42 -28.44
N LEU A 342 -13.22 16.36 -29.22
CA LEU A 342 -13.85 17.55 -29.77
C LEU A 342 -14.41 18.48 -28.68
N VAL A 343 -15.16 17.94 -27.73
CA VAL A 343 -15.73 18.72 -26.62
C VAL A 343 -14.62 19.33 -25.74
N SER A 344 -13.53 18.60 -25.50
CA SER A 344 -12.45 19.12 -24.65
C SER A 344 -11.48 20.08 -25.33
N GLN A 345 -11.45 20.15 -26.67
CA GLN A 345 -10.52 20.99 -27.43
C GLN A 345 -11.17 22.22 -28.10
N CYS A 346 -12.50 22.28 -28.25
CA CYS A 346 -13.18 23.45 -28.81
C CYS A 346 -13.42 24.52 -27.75
N GLU A 347 -13.00 25.77 -28.01
CA GLU A 347 -13.22 26.90 -27.09
C GLU A 347 -14.69 27.36 -27.06
N THR A 348 -15.42 27.14 -28.16
CA THR A 348 -16.83 27.49 -28.32
C THR A 348 -17.71 26.25 -28.55
N GLU A 349 -18.98 26.33 -28.17
CA GLU A 349 -20.02 25.34 -28.42
C GLU A 349 -21.33 26.04 -28.85
N GLY A 350 -22.42 25.28 -29.02
CA GLY A 350 -23.72 25.81 -29.40
C GLY A 350 -24.02 25.76 -30.90
N TYR A 351 -24.63 26.80 -31.46
CA TYR A 351 -25.18 26.80 -32.82
C TYR A 351 -24.35 27.63 -33.79
N LEU A 352 -24.31 27.19 -35.05
CA LEU A 352 -23.77 27.94 -36.18
C LEU A 352 -24.77 29.03 -36.62
N PRO A 353 -24.35 30.04 -37.39
CA PRO A 353 -25.26 31.05 -37.96
C PRO A 353 -26.40 30.48 -38.80
N SER A 354 -26.24 29.26 -39.34
CA SER A 354 -27.28 28.52 -40.05
C SER A 354 -28.41 27.98 -39.16
N GLY A 355 -28.26 28.03 -37.83
CA GLY A 355 -29.18 27.45 -36.85
C GLY A 355 -28.92 25.97 -36.55
N GLU A 356 -27.93 25.33 -37.20
CA GLU A 356 -27.53 23.96 -36.92
C GLU A 356 -26.54 23.89 -35.74
N PRO A 357 -26.56 22.83 -34.91
CA PRO A 357 -25.57 22.67 -33.85
C PRO A 357 -24.17 22.52 -34.46
N CYS A 358 -23.19 23.25 -33.93
CA CYS A 358 -21.79 23.03 -34.29
C CYS A 358 -21.36 21.60 -33.89
N LYS A 359 -20.30 21.08 -34.49
CA LYS A 359 -19.85 19.71 -34.21
C LYS A 359 -19.54 19.48 -32.72
N SER A 360 -19.02 20.48 -32.01
CA SER A 360 -18.77 20.40 -30.56
C SER A 360 -20.06 20.17 -29.77
N GLU A 361 -21.12 20.89 -30.12
CA GLU A 361 -22.44 20.76 -29.49
C GLU A 361 -23.07 19.40 -29.80
N ALA A 362 -23.01 18.96 -31.06
CA ALA A 362 -23.50 17.64 -31.46
C ALA A 362 -22.78 16.49 -30.73
N ALA A 363 -21.45 16.58 -30.58
CA ALA A 363 -20.65 15.62 -29.82
C ALA A 363 -21.02 15.60 -28.33
N LYS A 364 -21.27 16.77 -27.74
CA LYS A 364 -21.74 16.89 -26.36
C LYS A 364 -23.11 16.26 -26.15
N TYR A 365 -24.06 16.44 -27.07
CA TYR A 365 -25.36 15.78 -27.02
C TYR A 365 -25.23 14.27 -27.09
N PHE A 366 -24.43 13.76 -28.04
CA PHE A 366 -24.16 12.33 -28.15
C PHE A 366 -23.57 11.75 -26.87
N LEU A 367 -22.56 12.41 -26.26
CA LEU A 367 -21.96 11.94 -25.00
C LEU A 367 -22.96 11.97 -23.85
N LYS A 368 -23.80 13.00 -23.75
CA LYS A 368 -24.85 13.05 -22.73
C LYS A 368 -25.83 11.90 -22.87
N GLU A 369 -26.28 11.63 -24.09
CA GLU A 369 -27.24 10.55 -24.40
C GLU A 369 -26.70 9.20 -23.91
N ILE A 370 -25.48 8.82 -24.31
CA ILE A 370 -24.90 7.53 -23.92
C ILE A 370 -24.61 7.42 -22.41
N ILE A 371 -24.32 8.53 -21.73
CA ILE A 371 -24.15 8.53 -20.27
C ILE A 371 -25.50 8.34 -19.57
N THR A 372 -26.56 8.99 -20.06
CA THR A 372 -27.90 8.87 -19.46
C THR A 372 -28.61 7.56 -19.77
N SER A 373 -28.28 6.91 -20.89
CA SER A 373 -28.85 5.62 -21.27
C SER A 373 -28.20 4.42 -20.57
N SER A 374 -27.11 4.63 -19.82
CA SER A 374 -26.49 3.58 -19.02
C SER A 374 -27.01 3.60 -17.58
N GLU A 375 -27.75 2.56 -17.17
CA GLU A 375 -28.32 2.41 -15.82
C GLU A 375 -27.26 2.25 -14.70
N GLU A 376 -25.96 2.17 -15.03
CA GLU A 376 -24.90 1.73 -14.11
C GLU A 376 -24.00 2.84 -13.53
N ILE A 377 -24.14 4.11 -13.94
CA ILE A 377 -23.17 5.17 -13.57
C ILE A 377 -23.50 5.88 -12.23
N ASP A 378 -24.73 5.78 -11.73
CA ASP A 378 -25.17 6.53 -10.54
C ASP A 378 -24.44 6.13 -9.23
N GLN A 379 -23.84 4.94 -9.15
CA GLN A 379 -23.13 4.49 -7.94
C GLN A 379 -21.71 5.04 -7.79
N ALA A 380 -21.09 5.56 -8.86
CA ALA A 380 -19.73 6.10 -8.81
C ALA A 380 -19.66 7.58 -8.38
N ALA A 381 -20.78 8.31 -8.50
CA ALA A 381 -20.82 9.76 -8.24
C ALA A 381 -21.16 10.14 -6.78
N ASP A 382 -21.73 9.20 -6.01
CA ASP A 382 -22.22 9.42 -4.65
C ASP A 382 -21.36 8.78 -3.55
N SER A 383 -20.33 8.02 -3.92
CA SER A 383 -19.23 7.76 -2.98
C SER A 383 -18.39 9.04 -2.89
N GLU A 384 -18.44 9.71 -1.73
CA GLU A 384 -17.35 10.60 -1.34
C GLU A 384 -16.06 9.80 -1.51
N PHE A 385 -15.34 10.05 -2.62
CA PHE A 385 -13.99 9.55 -2.84
C PHE A 385 -13.17 10.07 -1.66
N ILE A 386 -13.02 9.22 -0.64
CA ILE A 386 -12.14 9.52 0.49
C ILE A 386 -10.76 9.68 -0.11
N SER A 387 -10.35 10.94 -0.20
CA SER A 387 -8.99 11.37 -0.49
C SER A 387 -8.11 10.86 0.65
N GLU A 388 -7.72 9.59 0.60
CA GLU A 388 -6.41 9.23 1.10
C GLU A 388 -5.40 9.97 0.23
N ASN A 389 -4.68 10.92 0.84
CA ASN A 389 -3.52 11.58 0.27
C ASN A 389 -2.48 10.53 -0.13
N LEU A 390 -2.68 9.94 -1.29
CA LEU A 390 -1.72 9.19 -2.06
C LEU A 390 -0.87 10.24 -2.80
N PRO A 391 0.43 10.34 -2.52
CA PRO A 391 1.34 11.14 -3.33
C PRO A 391 1.16 10.75 -4.79
N GLN A 392 1.19 11.74 -5.69
CA GLN A 392 1.13 11.57 -7.14
C GLN A 392 1.98 10.36 -7.56
N ASP A 393 1.33 9.25 -7.90
CA ASP A 393 1.97 8.20 -8.67
C ASP A 393 2.46 8.87 -9.95
N GLU A 394 3.72 8.61 -10.31
CA GLU A 394 4.36 9.18 -11.50
C GLU A 394 3.36 9.08 -12.67
N ASP A 395 3.02 10.24 -13.25
CA ASP A 395 2.11 10.35 -14.37
C ASP A 395 2.34 9.22 -15.37
N PHE A 396 1.27 8.67 -15.97
CA PHE A 396 1.28 7.77 -17.15
C PHE A 396 1.90 8.44 -18.40
N THR A 397 2.98 9.19 -18.24
CA THR A 397 3.74 9.70 -19.36
C THR A 397 4.43 8.53 -20.04
N VAL A 398 3.76 7.98 -21.05
CA VAL A 398 4.42 7.27 -22.13
C VAL A 398 5.32 8.28 -22.82
N ASN A 399 6.55 8.40 -22.35
CA ASN A 399 7.63 8.93 -23.16
C ASN A 399 8.41 7.74 -23.74
N ASP A 400 7.71 6.76 -24.32
CA ASP A 400 8.35 5.73 -25.14
C ASP A 400 8.31 6.21 -26.59
N GLY A 401 9.43 6.21 -27.30
CA GLY A 401 9.50 6.73 -28.68
C GLY A 401 8.79 5.91 -29.73
N ASN A 402 8.10 4.83 -29.34
CA ASN A 402 7.33 3.98 -30.23
C ASN A 402 5.83 4.28 -30.08
N SER A 403 5.31 5.10 -31.00
CA SER A 403 3.87 5.17 -31.25
C SER A 403 3.41 3.81 -31.76
N ASN A 404 2.54 3.15 -30.98
CA ASN A 404 1.96 1.86 -31.34
C ASN A 404 0.71 2.05 -32.21
N ILE A 405 0.12 0.98 -32.74
CA ILE A 405 -1.03 1.08 -33.68
C ILE A 405 -2.23 1.81 -33.08
N TRP A 406 -2.41 1.72 -31.76
CA TRP A 406 -3.48 2.39 -31.03
C TRP A 406 -3.27 3.90 -30.91
N CYS A 407 -2.02 4.34 -30.74
CA CYS A 407 -1.66 5.75 -30.80
C CYS A 407 -1.91 6.32 -32.20
N GLN A 408 -1.48 5.60 -33.25
CA GLN A 408 -1.71 5.98 -34.64
C GLN A 408 -3.21 6.08 -34.98
N TRP A 409 -4.01 5.13 -34.49
CA TRP A 409 -5.47 5.19 -34.59
C TRP A 409 -6.04 6.44 -33.91
N GLY A 410 -5.56 6.78 -32.71
CA GLY A 410 -5.90 8.01 -32.02
C GLY A 410 -5.53 9.28 -32.80
N GLU A 411 -4.33 9.31 -33.39
CA GLU A 411 -3.85 10.45 -34.18
C GLU A 411 -4.72 10.69 -35.43
N VAL A 412 -5.23 9.63 -36.07
CA VAL A 412 -6.19 9.75 -37.18
C VAL A 412 -7.50 10.42 -36.71
N ILE A 413 -7.97 10.06 -35.52
CA ILE A 413 -9.17 10.67 -34.92
C ILE A 413 -8.90 12.13 -34.56
N ASP A 414 -7.77 12.43 -33.91
CA ASP A 414 -7.43 13.80 -33.51
C ASP A 414 -7.27 14.70 -34.73
N LYS A 415 -6.66 14.24 -35.83
CA LYS A 415 -6.60 15.01 -37.09
C LYS A 415 -7.99 15.39 -37.61
N ARG A 416 -8.97 14.49 -37.53
CA ARG A 416 -10.36 14.78 -37.89
C ARG A 416 -11.01 15.79 -36.94
N VAL A 417 -10.70 15.70 -35.66
CA VAL A 417 -11.12 16.66 -34.64
C VAL A 417 -10.52 18.04 -34.92
N GLN A 418 -9.24 18.15 -35.26
CA GLN A 418 -8.61 19.43 -35.59
C GLN A 418 -9.32 20.14 -36.75
N THR A 419 -9.71 19.41 -37.80
CA THR A 419 -10.51 19.99 -38.90
C THR A 419 -11.89 20.45 -38.43
N ALA A 420 -12.51 19.74 -37.49
CA ALA A 420 -13.82 20.09 -36.94
C ALA A 420 -13.79 21.31 -35.99
N ARG A 421 -12.63 21.62 -35.38
CA ARG A 421 -12.46 22.78 -34.48
C ARG A 421 -12.58 24.13 -35.18
N ALA A 422 -12.52 24.16 -36.51
CA ALA A 422 -12.70 25.40 -37.28
C ALA A 422 -14.13 25.98 -37.17
N GLU A 423 -15.10 25.18 -36.72
CA GLU A 423 -16.46 25.65 -36.47
C GLU A 423 -16.54 26.45 -35.16
N ILE A 424 -16.99 27.71 -35.28
CA ILE A 424 -17.19 28.61 -34.15
C ILE A 424 -18.67 28.59 -33.77
N GLY A 425 -18.93 28.21 -32.52
CA GLY A 425 -20.27 28.22 -31.93
C GLY A 425 -20.64 29.58 -31.36
N ASP A 426 -21.92 29.76 -31.05
CA ASP A 426 -22.50 31.00 -30.55
C ASP A 426 -22.21 31.29 -29.06
N ARG A 427 -21.57 30.37 -28.33
CA ARG A 427 -21.22 30.55 -26.91
C ARG A 427 -19.92 29.86 -26.50
N GLU A 428 -19.38 30.27 -25.35
CA GLU A 428 -18.21 29.64 -24.74
C GLU A 428 -18.51 28.20 -24.27
N ASN A 429 -17.53 27.31 -24.46
CA ASN A 429 -17.63 25.93 -24.03
C ASN A 429 -17.17 25.75 -22.58
N ALA A 430 -18.13 25.54 -21.68
CA ALA A 430 -17.87 25.24 -20.26
C ALA A 430 -17.11 23.91 -20.04
N HIS A 431 -16.98 23.07 -21.07
CA HIS A 431 -16.23 21.82 -21.09
C HIS A 431 -14.96 21.94 -21.94
N PHE A 432 -14.42 23.15 -22.16
CA PHE A 432 -13.09 23.27 -22.75
C PHE A 432 -12.02 22.87 -21.72
N PHE A 433 -11.30 21.77 -21.97
CA PHE A 433 -10.22 21.29 -21.10
C PHE A 433 -9.18 20.46 -21.87
N PRO A 434 -8.30 21.09 -22.67
CA PRO A 434 -7.36 20.40 -23.55
C PRO A 434 -6.38 19.46 -22.84
N ALA A 435 -6.12 19.68 -21.54
CA ALA A 435 -5.28 18.80 -20.73
C ALA A 435 -5.84 17.36 -20.66
N LEU A 436 -7.17 17.20 -20.68
CA LEU A 436 -7.82 15.89 -20.77
C LEU A 436 -7.49 15.19 -22.08
N SER A 437 -7.65 15.89 -23.20
CA SER A 437 -7.33 15.36 -24.53
C SER A 437 -5.88 14.91 -24.60
N LYS A 438 -4.94 15.75 -24.15
CA LYS A 438 -3.52 15.43 -24.13
C LYS A 438 -3.22 14.17 -23.31
N LYS A 439 -3.85 14.04 -22.13
CA LYS A 439 -3.68 12.85 -21.29
C LYS A 439 -4.25 11.60 -21.96
N LEU A 440 -5.48 11.69 -22.47
CA LEU A 440 -6.17 10.58 -23.11
C LEU A 440 -5.42 10.05 -24.32
N MET A 441 -4.90 10.94 -25.16
CA MET A 441 -4.07 10.59 -26.31
C MET A 441 -2.81 9.82 -25.92
N ASN A 442 -2.14 10.19 -24.82
CA ASN A 442 -0.98 9.44 -24.32
C ASN A 442 -1.36 8.05 -23.80
N ASP A 443 -2.52 7.93 -23.16
CA ASP A 443 -2.98 6.67 -22.57
C ASP A 443 -3.53 5.69 -23.62
N LEU A 444 -3.74 6.12 -24.87
CA LEU A 444 -4.14 5.23 -25.97
C LEU A 444 -3.11 4.14 -26.28
N TYR A 445 -1.85 4.37 -25.93
CA TYR A 445 -0.82 3.32 -25.96
C TYR A 445 -1.27 2.05 -25.22
N TYR A 446 -2.03 2.22 -24.14
CA TYR A 446 -2.55 1.13 -23.32
C TYR A 446 -4.01 0.76 -23.62
N PHE A 447 -4.64 1.36 -24.63
CA PHE A 447 -6.08 1.28 -24.85
C PHE A 447 -6.67 -0.13 -24.75
N PRO A 448 -6.15 -1.17 -25.43
CA PRO A 448 -6.76 -2.49 -25.38
C PRO A 448 -6.65 -3.18 -24.01
N MET A 449 -5.82 -2.68 -23.09
CA MET A 449 -5.65 -3.24 -21.74
C MET A 449 -6.59 -2.60 -20.72
N TRP A 450 -6.93 -1.31 -20.86
CA TRP A 450 -7.85 -0.62 -19.95
C TRP A 450 -9.30 -0.56 -20.45
N SER A 451 -9.55 -0.73 -21.75
CA SER A 451 -10.91 -0.74 -22.34
C SER A 451 -11.37 -2.13 -22.75
N CYS A 452 -12.67 -2.34 -22.90
CA CYS A 452 -13.26 -3.61 -23.34
C CYS A 452 -13.22 -3.82 -24.87
N VAL A 453 -12.51 -2.98 -25.62
CA VAL A 453 -12.60 -2.91 -27.09
C VAL A 453 -12.21 -4.21 -27.80
N VAL A 454 -11.29 -4.99 -27.21
CA VAL A 454 -10.83 -6.29 -27.74
C VAL A 454 -11.43 -7.49 -27.00
N GLN A 455 -12.31 -7.29 -26.02
CA GLN A 455 -12.86 -8.37 -25.18
C GLN A 455 -13.59 -9.44 -26.01
N ASN A 456 -14.37 -9.02 -27.00
CA ASN A 456 -15.10 -9.93 -27.89
C ASN A 456 -14.16 -10.86 -28.69
N GLN A 457 -12.93 -10.43 -28.98
CA GLN A 457 -11.96 -11.26 -29.72
C GLN A 457 -11.45 -12.43 -28.87
N PHE A 458 -11.39 -12.27 -27.55
CA PHE A 458 -11.00 -13.33 -26.63
C PHE A 458 -12.14 -14.32 -26.36
N GLY A 459 -13.40 -13.89 -26.50
CA GLY A 459 -14.58 -14.68 -26.12
C GLY A 459 -14.73 -14.83 -24.60
N TYR A 460 -13.95 -14.09 -23.83
CA TYR A 460 -13.97 -14.05 -22.37
C TYR A 460 -13.37 -12.73 -21.87
N GLY A 461 -13.48 -12.47 -20.57
CA GLY A 461 -12.91 -11.29 -19.91
C GLY A 461 -14.00 -10.46 -19.24
N ARG A 462 -13.65 -9.84 -18.10
CA ARG A 462 -14.60 -9.14 -17.24
C ARG A 462 -14.92 -7.74 -17.77
N ILE A 463 -16.14 -7.28 -17.50
CA ILE A 463 -16.64 -5.97 -17.90
C ILE A 463 -17.19 -5.26 -16.65
N PRO A 464 -16.53 -4.21 -16.13
CA PRO A 464 -15.12 -3.88 -16.32
C PRO A 464 -14.16 -4.82 -15.54
N ALA A 465 -12.87 -4.77 -15.87
CA ALA A 465 -11.83 -5.45 -15.11
C ALA A 465 -11.45 -4.66 -13.84
N SER A 466 -11.58 -5.26 -12.65
CA SER A 466 -11.28 -4.61 -11.37
C SER A 466 -10.50 -5.54 -10.42
N SER A 467 -9.48 -5.01 -9.73
CA SER A 467 -8.64 -5.78 -8.81
C SER A 467 -9.10 -5.76 -7.34
N ALA A 468 -10.30 -5.24 -7.05
CA ALA A 468 -10.83 -5.05 -5.68
C ALA A 468 -10.75 -6.30 -4.76
N SER A 469 -10.74 -7.50 -5.34
CA SER A 469 -10.53 -8.76 -4.60
C SER A 469 -9.16 -8.84 -3.90
N VAL A 470 -8.11 -8.30 -4.52
CA VAL A 470 -6.75 -8.31 -3.95
C VAL A 470 -6.65 -7.35 -2.78
N GLU A 471 -7.17 -6.13 -2.94
CA GLU A 471 -7.23 -5.13 -1.86
C GLU A 471 -7.98 -5.69 -0.63
N GLY A 472 -9.11 -6.36 -0.87
CA GLY A 472 -9.86 -7.05 0.18
C GLY A 472 -9.05 -8.12 0.91
N GLU A 473 -8.16 -8.85 0.22
CA GLU A 473 -7.28 -9.83 0.85
C GLU A 473 -6.14 -9.16 1.62
N PHE A 474 -5.55 -8.09 1.10
CA PHE A 474 -4.55 -7.32 1.83
C PHE A 474 -5.10 -6.74 3.13
N ASN A 475 -6.34 -6.26 3.10
CA ASN A 475 -7.03 -5.82 4.31
C ASN A 475 -7.19 -6.95 5.32
N LYS A 476 -7.52 -8.18 4.88
CA LYS A 476 -7.58 -9.34 5.79
C LYS A 476 -6.22 -9.70 6.36
N ILE A 477 -5.16 -9.68 5.55
CA ILE A 477 -3.79 -9.96 6.02
C ILE A 477 -3.37 -8.92 7.06
N LYS A 478 -3.53 -7.63 6.74
CA LYS A 478 -3.15 -6.53 7.65
C LYS A 478 -4.00 -6.48 8.92
N THR A 479 -5.30 -6.78 8.81
CA THR A 479 -6.23 -6.68 9.94
C THR A 479 -6.25 -7.93 10.80
N HIS A 480 -6.28 -9.13 10.20
CA HIS A 480 -6.43 -10.39 10.92
C HIS A 480 -5.10 -11.10 11.17
N LEU A 481 -4.23 -11.25 10.15
CA LEU A 481 -2.96 -11.96 10.31
C LEU A 481 -1.95 -11.17 11.15
N LEU A 482 -1.98 -9.84 11.05
CA LEU A 482 -1.15 -8.94 11.86
C LEU A 482 -1.88 -8.42 13.12
N SER A 483 -3.10 -8.91 13.41
CA SER A 483 -3.84 -8.52 14.62
C SER A 483 -3.01 -8.76 15.88
N GLY A 484 -3.00 -7.78 16.79
CA GLY A 484 -2.27 -7.89 18.06
C GLY A 484 -0.73 -7.78 17.96
N VAL A 485 -0.16 -7.66 16.75
CA VAL A 485 1.26 -7.37 16.55
C VAL A 485 1.44 -5.85 16.46
N THR A 486 2.30 -5.30 17.31
CA THR A 486 2.68 -3.88 17.23
C THR A 486 3.77 -3.71 16.18
N GLY A 487 3.37 -3.39 14.95
CA GLY A 487 4.26 -3.12 13.81
C GLY A 487 4.53 -4.33 12.90
N SER A 488 5.43 -4.15 11.93
CA SER A 488 5.74 -5.17 10.92
C SER A 488 6.51 -6.36 11.49
N LEU A 489 6.21 -7.55 10.98
CA LEU A 489 6.81 -8.81 11.47
C LEU A 489 8.23 -9.02 10.95
N ARG A 490 8.96 -9.93 11.60
CA ARG A 490 10.20 -10.49 11.05
C ARG A 490 9.84 -11.38 9.84
N ALA A 491 10.68 -11.41 8.81
CA ALA A 491 10.34 -12.05 7.53
C ALA A 491 9.98 -13.53 7.63
N ASP A 492 10.77 -14.32 8.33
CA ASP A 492 10.49 -15.73 8.62
C ASP A 492 9.19 -15.92 9.41
N VAL A 493 8.96 -15.11 10.44
CA VAL A 493 7.72 -15.17 11.24
C VAL A 493 6.50 -14.87 10.39
N PHE A 494 6.61 -13.88 9.50
CA PHE A 494 5.54 -13.55 8.56
C PHE A 494 5.29 -14.71 7.59
N VAL A 495 6.33 -15.22 6.92
CA VAL A 495 6.21 -16.32 5.95
C VAL A 495 5.54 -17.54 6.59
N ASN A 496 6.00 -17.96 7.78
CA ASN A 496 5.41 -19.12 8.47
C ASN A 496 3.93 -18.91 8.80
N ARG A 497 3.59 -17.76 9.42
CA ARG A 497 2.18 -17.45 9.73
C ARG A 497 1.31 -17.35 8.48
N HIS A 498 1.85 -16.78 7.41
CA HIS A 498 1.11 -16.64 6.17
C HIS A 498 0.90 -17.98 5.48
N VAL A 499 1.89 -18.86 5.46
CA VAL A 499 1.77 -20.24 4.95
C VAL A 499 0.71 -21.03 5.74
N ASP A 500 0.68 -20.93 7.07
CA ASP A 500 -0.33 -21.59 7.90
C ASP A 500 -1.74 -21.07 7.56
N TYR A 501 -1.87 -19.73 7.45
CA TYR A 501 -3.11 -19.07 7.05
C TYR A 501 -3.58 -19.54 5.66
N LEU A 502 -2.69 -19.56 4.67
CA LEU A 502 -2.99 -20.00 3.32
C LEU A 502 -3.40 -21.48 3.28
N SER A 503 -2.71 -22.33 4.03
CA SER A 503 -3.02 -23.76 4.12
C SER A 503 -4.42 -24.01 4.69
N GLY A 504 -4.82 -23.26 5.71
CA GLY A 504 -6.19 -23.30 6.23
C GLY A 504 -7.23 -22.79 5.23
N ARG A 505 -6.96 -21.67 4.56
CA ARG A 505 -7.83 -21.08 3.54
C ARG A 505 -8.06 -22.01 2.35
N MET A 506 -7.01 -22.70 1.89
CA MET A 506 -7.11 -23.65 0.78
C MET A 506 -8.05 -24.82 1.10
N LYS A 507 -7.98 -25.38 2.32
CA LYS A 507 -8.89 -26.46 2.75
C LYS A 507 -10.35 -26.04 2.71
N ILE A 508 -10.65 -24.82 3.20
CA ILE A 508 -12.00 -24.26 3.18
C ILE A 508 -12.51 -24.12 1.74
N ILE A 509 -11.63 -23.69 0.83
CA ILE A 509 -12.00 -23.39 -0.55
C ILE A 509 -12.15 -24.65 -1.38
N GLN A 510 -11.29 -25.64 -1.17
CA GLN A 510 -11.45 -26.97 -1.73
C GLN A 510 -12.81 -27.55 -1.35
N SER A 511 -13.18 -27.52 -0.07
CA SER A 511 -14.49 -28.00 0.39
C SER A 511 -15.64 -27.24 -0.26
N LYS A 512 -15.52 -25.92 -0.45
CA LYS A 512 -16.52 -25.13 -1.17
C LYS A 512 -16.60 -25.50 -2.65
N MET A 513 -15.48 -25.65 -3.33
CA MET A 513 -15.45 -26.06 -4.73
C MET A 513 -16.03 -27.47 -4.94
N ASP A 514 -15.79 -28.39 -4.00
CA ASP A 514 -16.35 -29.74 -4.04
C ASP A 514 -17.88 -29.74 -3.78
N ASN A 515 -18.38 -28.79 -2.97
CA ASN A 515 -19.81 -28.60 -2.76
C ASN A 515 -20.47 -27.85 -3.94
N ASP A 516 -19.77 -26.85 -4.51
CA ASP A 516 -20.22 -26.09 -5.67
C ASP A 516 -20.24 -26.98 -6.92
N ASP A 517 -19.40 -28.03 -7.01
CA ASP A 517 -19.47 -29.03 -8.08
C ASP A 517 -20.87 -29.70 -8.17
N ASN A 518 -21.62 -29.76 -7.07
CA ASN A 518 -23.01 -30.24 -7.06
C ASN A 518 -24.04 -29.14 -7.41
N ALA A 519 -23.68 -27.86 -7.32
CA ALA A 519 -24.56 -26.71 -7.59
C ALA A 519 -24.33 -26.08 -8.99
N ILE A 520 -23.14 -26.27 -9.57
CA ILE A 520 -22.76 -25.74 -10.89
C ILE A 520 -23.46 -26.48 -12.04
N GLU A 521 -23.92 -27.73 -11.84
CA GLU A 521 -24.84 -28.41 -12.77
C GLU A 521 -26.20 -27.70 -12.90
N GLU A 522 -26.61 -26.92 -11.88
CA GLU A 522 -27.88 -26.19 -11.87
C GLU A 522 -27.72 -24.77 -12.48
N LEU A 523 -26.60 -24.09 -12.20
CA LEU A 523 -26.28 -22.75 -12.74
C LEU A 523 -25.90 -22.75 -14.23
N SER A 524 -25.39 -23.86 -14.75
CA SER A 524 -25.06 -23.99 -16.17
C SER A 524 -26.30 -24.04 -17.08
N ARG A 525 -27.51 -24.27 -16.53
CA ARG A 525 -28.77 -24.21 -17.29
C ARG A 525 -29.31 -22.79 -17.48
N GLU A 526 -28.90 -21.82 -16.66
CA GLU A 526 -29.39 -20.44 -16.75
C GLU A 526 -28.53 -19.53 -17.65
N HIS A 527 -27.31 -19.93 -18.01
CA HIS A 527 -26.44 -19.16 -18.91
C HIS A 527 -26.46 -19.63 -20.38
N SER A 528 -27.18 -20.71 -20.70
CA SER A 528 -27.37 -21.19 -22.08
C SER A 528 -28.60 -20.62 -22.79
N SER A 529 -29.39 -19.73 -22.16
CA SER A 529 -30.60 -19.14 -22.78
C SER A 529 -30.36 -17.82 -23.52
N VAL A 530 -29.11 -17.36 -23.69
CA VAL A 530 -28.79 -16.12 -24.44
C VAL A 530 -27.86 -16.38 -25.65
N THR A 531 -27.54 -17.63 -25.97
CA THR A 531 -26.61 -17.98 -27.07
C THR A 531 -27.25 -18.73 -28.24
N GLU A 532 -28.55 -18.64 -28.44
CA GLU A 532 -29.21 -19.10 -29.67
C GLU A 532 -29.80 -17.92 -30.42
N SER A 533 -28.98 -17.21 -31.22
CA SER A 533 -29.43 -16.47 -32.41
C SER A 533 -28.34 -15.73 -33.18
N VAL A 534 -27.07 -16.17 -33.20
CA VAL A 534 -26.15 -15.75 -34.29
C VAL A 534 -25.15 -16.86 -34.63
N THR A 535 -25.66 -18.02 -35.05
CA THR A 535 -24.88 -18.97 -35.85
C THR A 535 -25.68 -19.30 -37.08
N ASN A 536 -25.65 -18.38 -38.05
CA ASN A 536 -25.70 -18.71 -39.46
C ASN A 536 -25.36 -17.44 -40.25
N ILE A 537 -24.56 -17.64 -41.30
CA ILE A 537 -24.17 -16.73 -42.37
C ILE A 537 -22.65 -16.46 -42.40
N TYR A 538 -22.06 -17.08 -43.44
CA TYR A 538 -20.68 -17.07 -43.94
C TYR A 538 -19.69 -18.10 -43.39
N CYS A 539 -19.78 -19.31 -43.95
CA CYS A 539 -18.61 -20.07 -44.34
C CYS A 539 -18.95 -20.95 -45.55
N THR A 540 -18.60 -20.52 -46.76
CA THR A 540 -18.33 -21.43 -47.89
C THR A 540 -17.42 -20.77 -48.93
N SER A 541 -16.41 -21.56 -49.32
CA SER A 541 -15.55 -21.48 -50.52
C SER A 541 -14.60 -20.29 -50.69
N ALA A 542 -13.29 -20.54 -50.58
CA ALA A 542 -12.49 -20.91 -51.76
C ALA A 542 -11.05 -21.33 -51.37
N THR A 543 -10.58 -22.34 -52.09
CA THR A 543 -9.31 -23.07 -52.03
C THR A 543 -8.14 -22.30 -52.64
N HIS A 544 -6.92 -22.63 -52.16
CA HIS A 544 -5.60 -22.57 -52.80
C HIS A 544 -5.37 -21.63 -53.99
N ALA A 545 -4.48 -20.64 -53.79
CA ALA A 545 -3.43 -20.32 -54.75
C ALA A 545 -2.24 -19.69 -54.00
N SER A 546 -1.13 -20.41 -54.02
CA SER A 546 0.20 -19.92 -53.68
C SER A 546 0.67 -19.00 -54.79
N ASP A 547 0.94 -17.73 -54.48
CA ASP A 547 1.79 -16.89 -55.30
C ASP A 547 2.74 -16.09 -54.42
N ALA A 548 4.03 -16.33 -54.65
CA ALA A 548 5.13 -15.60 -54.09
C ALA A 548 5.16 -14.19 -54.69
N ILE A 549 5.01 -13.17 -53.84
CA ILE A 549 5.33 -11.80 -54.21
C ILE A 549 6.67 -11.49 -53.54
N SER A 550 7.72 -11.58 -54.36
CA SER A 550 9.02 -10.97 -54.13
C SER A 550 8.83 -9.45 -54.09
N VAL A 551 9.00 -8.85 -52.91
CA VAL A 551 9.19 -7.40 -52.82
C VAL A 551 10.69 -7.18 -52.74
N ASP A 552 11.24 -6.68 -53.85
CA ASP A 552 12.60 -6.18 -53.93
C ASP A 552 12.83 -5.16 -52.80
N ARG A 553 13.81 -5.47 -51.96
CA ARG A 553 14.39 -4.51 -51.03
C ARG A 553 15.23 -3.55 -51.85
N GLU A 554 14.69 -2.38 -52.16
CA GLU A 554 15.53 -1.21 -52.40
C GLU A 554 16.24 -0.88 -51.08
N GLU A 555 17.55 -1.18 -51.06
CA GLU A 555 18.49 -0.71 -50.06
C GLU A 555 18.50 0.82 -50.06
N ILE A 556 17.76 1.43 -49.14
CA ILE A 556 18.08 2.79 -48.70
C ILE A 556 19.28 2.67 -47.76
N ALA A 557 20.47 2.70 -48.35
CA ALA A 557 21.71 2.97 -47.64
C ALA A 557 21.63 4.40 -47.09
N VAL A 558 21.17 4.55 -45.84
CA VAL A 558 21.44 5.75 -45.07
C VAL A 558 22.90 5.65 -44.64
N GLU A 559 23.77 6.35 -45.36
CA GLU A 559 25.13 6.63 -44.92
C GLU A 559 25.06 7.29 -43.53
N ALA A 560 25.32 6.49 -42.49
CA ALA A 560 25.54 6.99 -41.16
C ALA A 560 26.83 7.82 -41.19
N SER A 561 26.70 9.14 -41.38
CA SER A 561 27.81 10.05 -41.17
C SER A 561 28.36 9.82 -39.76
N ASN A 562 29.59 9.32 -39.69
CA ASN A 562 30.41 9.22 -38.49
C ASN A 562 30.81 10.63 -38.01
N SER A 563 29.85 11.51 -37.77
CA SER A 563 30.13 12.78 -37.09
C SER A 563 30.28 12.48 -35.60
N LEU A 564 31.52 12.18 -35.19
CA LEU A 564 31.92 12.25 -33.79
C LEU A 564 31.38 13.57 -33.19
N CYS A 565 30.78 13.53 -32.00
CA CYS A 565 30.32 14.77 -31.38
C CYS A 565 31.50 15.74 -31.22
N PRO A 566 31.27 17.07 -31.20
CA PRO A 566 32.35 18.06 -31.11
C PRO A 566 33.37 17.80 -29.99
N ALA A 567 32.90 17.29 -28.84
CA ALA A 567 33.77 16.89 -27.73
C ALA A 567 34.62 15.64 -28.05
N CYS A 568 34.04 14.64 -28.72
CA CYS A 568 34.80 13.46 -29.15
C CYS A 568 35.78 13.77 -30.28
N GLN A 569 35.47 14.74 -31.15
CA GLN A 569 36.39 15.24 -32.18
C GLN A 569 37.59 15.96 -31.57
N ASN A 570 37.41 16.63 -30.44
CA ASN A 570 38.46 17.31 -29.69
C ASN A 570 39.22 16.39 -28.70
N GLU A 571 38.97 15.08 -28.73
CA GLU A 571 39.52 14.09 -27.77
C GLU A 571 39.16 14.36 -26.29
N ASP A 572 38.13 15.15 -26.03
CA ASP A 572 37.66 15.43 -24.68
C ASP A 572 37.09 14.15 -24.06
N LYS A 573 37.50 13.87 -22.81
CA LYS A 573 36.96 12.73 -22.06
C LYS A 573 35.63 13.12 -21.40
N PRO A 574 34.61 12.24 -21.41
CA PRO A 574 33.37 12.50 -20.70
C PRO A 574 33.65 12.77 -19.22
N SER A 575 33.00 13.78 -18.66
CA SER A 575 33.19 14.22 -17.26
C SER A 575 32.78 13.17 -16.20
N GLY A 576 32.32 11.99 -16.62
CA GLY A 576 31.78 10.93 -15.75
C GLY A 576 30.39 11.22 -15.19
N ALA A 577 29.85 12.43 -15.41
CA ALA A 577 28.54 12.86 -14.91
C ALA A 577 27.36 12.13 -15.58
N HIS A 578 27.52 11.69 -16.82
CA HIS A 578 26.50 10.97 -17.58
C HIS A 578 27.02 9.60 -18.04
N LYS A 579 26.20 8.57 -17.86
CA LYS A 579 26.49 7.19 -18.26
C LYS A 579 25.33 6.63 -19.06
N CYS A 580 25.63 5.82 -20.07
CA CYS A 580 24.63 5.12 -20.85
C CYS A 580 23.83 4.18 -19.94
N VAL A 581 22.50 4.30 -19.91
CA VAL A 581 21.65 3.44 -19.07
C VAL A 581 21.61 1.99 -19.52
N VAL A 582 22.12 1.67 -20.72
CA VAL A 582 22.17 0.30 -21.28
C VAL A 582 23.53 -0.34 -20.98
N CYS A 583 24.62 0.23 -21.53
CA CYS A 583 25.98 -0.32 -21.44
C CYS A 583 26.88 0.30 -20.37
N LEU A 584 26.40 1.30 -19.62
CA LEU A 584 27.13 2.01 -18.55
C LEU A 584 28.38 2.80 -18.99
N LYS A 585 28.68 2.86 -20.30
CA LYS A 585 29.75 3.69 -20.90
C LYS A 585 29.55 5.17 -20.53
N GLN A 586 30.63 5.85 -20.16
CA GLN A 586 30.59 7.30 -19.94
C GLN A 586 30.36 8.02 -21.27
N ILE A 587 29.49 9.02 -21.28
CA ILE A 587 29.03 9.68 -22.51
C ILE A 587 28.93 11.19 -22.31
N HIS A 588 29.15 11.94 -23.39
CA HIS A 588 28.88 13.38 -23.43
C HIS A 588 27.36 13.62 -23.47
N ALA A 589 26.89 14.65 -22.76
CA ALA A 589 25.50 15.12 -22.81
C ALA A 589 25.23 15.96 -24.08
N LEU A 590 25.73 15.50 -25.22
CA LEU A 590 25.52 16.08 -26.54
C LEU A 590 24.68 15.09 -27.34
N ASP A 591 23.66 15.58 -28.05
CA ASP A 591 22.72 14.73 -28.81
C ASP A 591 23.41 13.97 -29.95
N SER A 592 24.55 14.47 -30.43
CA SER A 592 25.45 13.80 -31.38
C SER A 592 26.31 12.69 -30.76
N CYS A 593 26.24 12.45 -29.45
CA CYS A 593 26.98 11.38 -28.74
C CYS A 593 26.05 10.45 -27.97
N SER A 594 24.96 11.00 -27.42
CA SER A 594 23.97 10.26 -26.64
C SER A 594 22.65 10.98 -26.65
N ILE A 595 21.56 10.24 -26.54
CA ILE A 595 20.21 10.81 -26.43
C ILE A 595 19.73 10.77 -24.98
N PRO A 596 18.92 11.75 -24.53
CA PRO A 596 18.28 11.70 -23.22
C PRO A 596 17.45 10.42 -23.05
N TYR A 597 17.59 9.76 -21.90
CA TYR A 597 16.64 8.72 -21.50
C TYR A 597 15.34 9.41 -21.08
N LYS A 598 14.27 9.08 -21.78
CA LYS A 598 13.00 9.79 -21.70
C LYS A 598 12.39 9.71 -20.28
N GLY A 599 11.91 10.85 -19.77
CA GLY A 599 11.41 11.01 -18.39
C GLY A 599 12.48 11.33 -17.34
N SER A 600 13.77 11.44 -17.71
CA SER A 600 14.77 12.00 -16.80
C SER A 600 14.76 13.53 -16.85
N GLY A 601 14.66 14.16 -15.68
CA GLY A 601 14.70 15.63 -15.57
C GLY A 601 15.96 16.19 -16.24
N GLU A 602 15.81 17.33 -16.92
CA GLU A 602 16.94 18.04 -17.52
C GLU A 602 17.95 18.47 -16.45
N GLY A 603 19.25 18.26 -16.73
CA GLY A 603 20.33 18.74 -15.87
C GLY A 603 21.43 17.72 -15.56
N TYR A 604 22.28 18.06 -14.58
CA TYR A 604 23.44 17.27 -14.18
C TYR A 604 23.04 15.88 -13.66
N GLY A 605 23.56 14.82 -14.28
CA GLY A 605 23.19 13.44 -13.95
C GLY A 605 21.95 12.91 -14.67
N GLN A 606 21.42 13.62 -15.67
CA GLN A 606 20.39 13.12 -16.58
C GLN A 606 20.78 11.73 -17.11
N LYS A 607 19.84 10.78 -17.04
CA LYS A 607 20.00 9.44 -17.61
C LYS A 607 20.04 9.58 -19.12
N ARG A 608 20.98 8.93 -19.81
CA ARG A 608 21.13 9.02 -21.28
C ARG A 608 21.40 7.65 -21.89
N ILE A 609 21.13 7.45 -23.17
CA ILE A 609 21.45 6.24 -23.94
C ILE A 609 22.50 6.64 -25.00
N CYS A 610 23.61 5.89 -25.11
CA CYS A 610 24.57 6.16 -26.19
C CYS A 610 23.98 5.79 -27.55
N LEU A 611 24.43 6.46 -28.62
CA LEU A 611 23.91 6.20 -29.97
C LEU A 611 24.14 4.75 -30.42
N GLU A 612 25.26 4.14 -30.02
CA GLU A 612 25.54 2.72 -30.24
C GLU A 612 24.41 1.83 -29.65
N CYS A 613 24.05 2.02 -28.38
CA CYS A 613 22.97 1.26 -27.76
C CYS A 613 21.60 1.63 -28.33
N ASN A 614 21.38 2.88 -28.72
CA ASN A 614 20.11 3.27 -29.33
C ASN A 614 19.87 2.55 -30.67
N ASN A 615 20.94 2.33 -31.44
CA ASN A 615 20.87 1.72 -32.77
C ASN A 615 20.87 0.18 -32.75
N VAL A 616 21.05 -0.45 -31.58
CA VAL A 616 20.92 -1.90 -31.44
C VAL A 616 19.44 -2.26 -31.30
N GLY A 617 18.93 -3.09 -32.21
CA GLY A 617 17.60 -3.69 -32.10
C GLY A 617 17.46 -4.42 -30.76
N GLY A 618 16.42 -4.09 -29.98
CA GLY A 618 16.16 -4.67 -28.65
C GLY A 618 16.38 -3.75 -27.45
N THR A 619 16.77 -2.49 -27.66
CA THR A 619 16.95 -1.52 -26.56
C THR A 619 15.67 -1.24 -25.78
N SER A 620 14.50 -1.20 -26.43
CA SER A 620 13.20 -1.11 -25.75
C SER A 620 12.95 -2.29 -24.81
N VAL A 621 13.35 -3.51 -25.20
CA VAL A 621 13.23 -4.73 -24.39
C VAL A 621 14.16 -4.67 -23.18
N ILE A 622 15.39 -4.16 -23.34
CA ILE A 622 16.35 -3.97 -22.25
C ILE A 622 15.83 -2.90 -21.28
N LEU A 623 15.29 -1.79 -21.78
CA LEU A 623 14.73 -0.72 -20.94
C LEU A 623 13.50 -1.20 -20.17
N ALA A 624 12.56 -1.88 -20.84
CA ALA A 624 11.40 -2.50 -20.19
C ALA A 624 11.83 -3.51 -19.11
N SER A 625 12.94 -4.23 -19.32
CA SER A 625 13.48 -5.17 -18.32
C SER A 625 14.01 -4.50 -17.04
N ARG A 626 14.33 -3.21 -17.12
CA ARG A 626 14.92 -2.40 -16.03
C ARG A 626 13.91 -1.45 -15.40
N GLU A 627 12.63 -1.50 -15.80
CA GLU A 627 11.57 -0.73 -15.14
C GLU A 627 11.43 -1.19 -13.69
N GLU A 628 11.34 -0.22 -12.77
CA GLU A 628 11.19 -0.43 -11.33
C GLU A 628 9.86 0.16 -10.88
N GLU A 629 9.09 -0.60 -10.10
CA GLU A 629 7.91 -0.08 -9.43
C GLU A 629 8.33 0.92 -8.36
N ASN A 630 7.78 2.13 -8.44
CA ASN A 630 8.03 3.17 -7.47
C ASN A 630 6.85 3.33 -6.52
N TRP A 631 6.56 2.32 -5.71
CA TRP A 631 5.46 2.31 -4.73
C TRP A 631 5.46 3.55 -3.82
N ARG A 632 4.73 4.61 -4.17
CA ARG A 632 4.66 5.85 -3.39
C ARG A 632 6.04 6.47 -3.05
N GLY A 633 7.03 6.33 -3.93
CA GLY A 633 8.40 6.81 -3.67
C GLY A 633 9.26 5.90 -2.78
N LEU A 634 8.75 4.73 -2.36
CA LEU A 634 9.40 3.86 -1.38
C LEU A 634 10.48 2.94 -1.99
N ALA A 635 10.49 2.73 -3.30
CA ALA A 635 11.50 1.90 -3.95
C ALA A 635 12.87 2.62 -4.04
N LYS A 636 12.85 3.94 -4.30
CA LYS A 636 14.06 4.78 -4.42
C LYS A 636 14.50 5.31 -3.03
N SER A 637 14.85 4.43 -2.09
CA SER A 637 15.32 4.86 -0.75
C SER A 637 16.80 5.24 -0.64
N SER A 638 17.44 5.65 -1.74
CA SER A 638 18.68 6.41 -1.68
C SER A 638 18.31 7.89 -1.75
N ASN A 639 18.61 8.67 -0.71
CA ASN A 639 18.50 10.13 -0.77
C ASN A 639 19.22 10.60 -2.05
N PRO A 640 18.54 11.13 -3.08
CA PRO A 640 19.26 11.81 -4.14
C PRO A 640 19.98 12.97 -3.45
N ARG A 641 21.31 13.05 -3.61
CA ARG A 641 22.07 14.24 -3.22
C ARG A 641 21.31 15.42 -3.81
N ARG A 642 20.73 16.27 -2.95
CA ARG A 642 19.97 17.45 -3.39
C ARG A 642 20.82 18.15 -4.43
N ALA A 643 20.29 18.27 -5.65
CA ALA A 643 20.87 19.16 -6.65
C ALA A 643 21.05 20.51 -5.96
N ALA A 644 22.30 20.97 -5.85
CA ALA A 644 22.59 22.28 -5.32
C ALA A 644 21.89 23.28 -6.24
N LYS A 645 20.76 23.82 -5.79
CA LYS A 645 20.08 24.92 -6.48
C LYS A 645 20.97 26.15 -6.34
N TYR A 646 21.88 26.33 -7.30
CA TYR A 646 22.47 27.62 -7.60
C TYR A 646 21.34 28.51 -8.13
N LEU A 647 21.24 29.73 -7.60
CA LEU A 647 20.15 30.71 -7.76
C LEU A 647 19.08 30.67 -6.65
N GLN A 648 19.45 31.23 -5.50
CA GLN A 648 18.49 31.81 -4.57
C GLN A 648 18.00 33.15 -5.17
N LYS A 649 16.73 33.24 -5.54
CA LYS A 649 16.01 34.51 -5.61
C LYS A 649 15.22 34.66 -4.31
N ASN A 650 15.72 35.53 -3.44
CA ASN A 650 14.92 36.12 -2.38
C ASN A 650 13.67 36.74 -2.99
N ASN A 651 12.49 36.39 -2.47
CA ASN A 651 11.41 37.35 -2.24
C ASN A 651 10.38 36.73 -1.30
N TYR A 652 10.22 37.38 -0.15
CA TYR A 652 9.10 37.18 0.75
C TYR A 652 7.81 37.63 0.06
N ASN A 653 6.74 36.84 0.19
CA ASN A 653 5.40 37.40 0.33
C ASN A 653 4.56 36.48 1.23
N LEU A 654 4.42 36.93 2.49
CA LEU A 654 3.29 36.62 3.36
C LEU A 654 2.01 37.01 2.58
N ASN A 655 1.12 36.06 2.26
CA ASN A 655 -0.35 36.29 2.21
C ASN A 655 -1.21 35.11 1.71
N GLU A 656 -0.67 33.96 1.29
CA GLU A 656 -1.49 32.89 0.66
C GLU A 656 -1.65 31.57 1.44
N GLN A 657 -1.36 31.53 2.75
CA GLN A 657 -1.50 30.31 3.56
C GLN A 657 -2.60 30.36 4.63
N LEU A 658 -3.68 31.09 4.37
CA LEU A 658 -4.86 31.10 5.24
C LEU A 658 -6.15 31.04 4.44
N THR A 659 -6.44 29.90 3.79
CA THR A 659 -7.82 29.43 3.58
C THR A 659 -7.81 28.03 2.96
N SER A 660 -8.18 27.03 3.76
CA SER A 660 -9.21 26.01 3.46
C SER A 660 -8.84 24.67 4.09
N ASP A 661 -9.46 24.34 5.23
CA ASP A 661 -9.96 22.99 5.42
C ASP A 661 -11.03 22.95 6.52
N ALA A 662 -12.19 22.40 6.14
CA ALA A 662 -13.38 22.32 6.94
C ALA A 662 -13.43 21.04 7.78
N ASN A 663 -13.96 21.20 8.99
CA ASN A 663 -14.55 20.20 9.87
C ASN A 663 -13.67 19.40 10.86
N ARG A 664 -13.39 20.10 11.97
CA ARG A 664 -13.79 19.80 13.36
C ARG A 664 -13.27 18.51 14.00
N LYS A 665 -12.22 18.66 14.82
CA LYS A 665 -11.98 17.92 16.09
C LYS A 665 -10.98 18.70 16.96
N LEU A 666 -11.20 18.68 18.28
CA LEU A 666 -10.43 19.41 19.29
C LEU A 666 -8.92 19.10 19.22
N LEU A 667 -8.11 20.10 18.87
CA LEU A 667 -6.65 19.97 18.69
C LEU A 667 -5.89 20.35 19.98
N VAL A 668 -4.85 19.59 20.32
CA VAL A 668 -3.80 19.97 21.28
C VAL A 668 -2.46 19.71 20.59
N ILE A 669 -1.69 20.77 20.32
CA ILE A 669 -0.39 20.66 19.65
C ILE A 669 0.70 20.46 20.71
N LYS A 670 1.27 19.26 20.76
CA LYS A 670 2.60 19.01 21.36
C LYS A 670 3.56 18.73 20.23
N ASN A 671 4.62 19.53 20.12
CA ASN A 671 5.83 19.34 19.31
C ASN A 671 5.65 18.54 18.01
N GLY A 672 5.75 19.25 16.87
CA GLY A 672 5.47 18.79 15.52
C GLY A 672 5.80 17.32 15.22
N SER A 673 4.90 16.72 14.43
CA SER A 673 5.00 15.43 13.70
C SER A 673 4.47 14.12 14.32
N ASN A 674 3.30 14.13 14.99
CA ASN A 674 2.52 12.89 15.20
C ASN A 674 1.00 13.12 15.16
N LEU A 675 0.28 12.38 14.30
CA LEU A 675 -1.14 12.56 13.92
C LEU A 675 -2.11 11.52 14.53
N ALA A 676 -1.77 10.90 15.67
CA ALA A 676 -2.71 10.02 16.37
C ALA A 676 -3.33 10.74 17.58
N LEU A 677 -4.62 11.12 17.51
CA LEU A 677 -5.34 11.75 18.63
C LEU A 677 -6.77 11.20 18.80
N SER A 678 -7.20 11.08 20.06
CA SER A 678 -8.52 10.65 20.57
C SER A 678 -9.05 11.65 21.62
N PRO A 679 -10.38 11.72 21.87
CA PRO A 679 -11.02 12.77 22.69
C PRO A 679 -10.61 12.78 24.18
N ILE A 680 -10.57 13.97 24.78
CA ILE A 680 -10.30 14.16 26.21
C ILE A 680 -11.60 13.93 27.00
N VAL A 681 -11.58 12.94 27.89
CA VAL A 681 -12.66 12.66 28.85
C VAL A 681 -12.33 13.36 30.17
N LEU A 682 -13.10 14.38 30.54
CA LEU A 682 -13.03 15.02 31.86
C LEU A 682 -14.13 14.43 32.75
N GLY A 683 -13.75 13.79 33.86
CA GLY A 683 -14.70 13.26 34.86
C GLY A 683 -15.67 12.19 34.34
N GLY A 684 -15.34 11.49 33.26
CA GLY A 684 -16.18 10.40 32.72
C GLY A 684 -17.36 10.83 31.86
N ARG A 685 -17.48 12.11 31.47
CA ARG A 685 -18.53 12.61 30.56
C ARG A 685 -17.94 13.31 29.34
N ASN A 686 -18.58 13.11 28.18
CA ASN A 686 -18.32 13.88 26.97
C ASN A 686 -18.95 15.27 27.15
N VAL A 687 -18.15 16.29 27.45
CA VAL A 687 -18.64 17.64 27.69
C VAL A 687 -18.31 18.51 26.48
N TYR A 688 -19.35 18.93 25.74
CA TYR A 688 -19.20 19.80 24.56
C TYR A 688 -19.17 21.30 24.91
N VAL A 689 -19.48 21.69 26.16
CA VAL A 689 -19.51 23.07 26.64
C VAL A 689 -18.91 23.14 28.04
N MET A 690 -17.88 23.97 28.27
CA MET A 690 -17.20 24.09 29.56
C MET A 690 -16.98 25.55 29.95
N LYS A 691 -16.89 25.86 31.26
CA LYS A 691 -16.49 27.19 31.68
C LYS A 691 -15.00 27.40 31.44
N LEU A 692 -14.57 28.63 31.17
CA LEU A 692 -13.15 28.97 31.08
C LEU A 692 -12.38 28.59 32.36
N THR A 693 -13.01 28.67 33.54
CA THR A 693 -12.43 28.21 34.82
C THR A 693 -12.17 26.71 34.91
N ASP A 694 -12.91 25.90 34.15
CA ASP A 694 -12.85 24.44 34.27
C ASP A 694 -11.71 23.87 33.41
N ILE A 695 -11.07 24.69 32.58
CA ILE A 695 -9.95 24.29 31.74
C ILE A 695 -8.67 24.32 32.58
N PRO A 696 -7.94 23.19 32.69
CA PRO A 696 -6.72 23.15 33.46
C PRO A 696 -5.69 24.12 32.87
N VAL A 697 -5.28 25.11 33.67
CA VAL A 697 -4.29 26.11 33.25
C VAL A 697 -2.90 25.48 33.07
N TYR A 698 -2.63 24.38 33.77
CA TYR A 698 -1.39 23.64 33.66
C TYR A 698 -1.62 22.20 33.29
N PHE A 699 -0.79 21.71 32.37
CA PHE A 699 -0.80 20.33 31.91
C PHE A 699 0.61 19.75 32.05
N LYS A 700 0.76 18.69 32.87
CA LYS A 700 2.02 17.93 32.96
C LYS A 700 2.05 16.84 31.89
N ASN A 701 3.19 16.66 31.24
CA ASN A 701 3.34 15.60 30.25
C ASN A 701 3.34 14.22 30.91
N PRO A 702 2.34 13.35 30.65
CA PRO A 702 2.29 12.02 31.26
C PRO A 702 3.43 11.10 30.83
N LEU A 703 4.17 11.47 29.78
CA LEU A 703 5.37 10.76 29.31
C LEU A 703 6.67 11.35 29.85
N ASN A 704 6.64 12.54 30.45
CA ASN A 704 7.82 13.24 30.97
C ASN A 704 7.42 14.24 32.06
N ASP A 705 7.48 13.84 33.32
CA ASP A 705 7.04 14.65 34.47
C ASP A 705 7.82 15.96 34.65
N LYS A 706 8.95 16.14 33.94
CA LYS A 706 9.73 17.38 33.92
C LYS A 706 9.19 18.43 32.95
N GLU A 707 8.22 18.08 32.10
CA GLU A 707 7.62 19.01 31.14
C GLU A 707 6.22 19.46 31.59
N GLN A 708 6.11 20.74 31.92
CA GLN A 708 4.86 21.41 32.21
C GLN A 708 4.49 22.36 31.07
N TYR A 709 3.22 22.40 30.72
CA TYR A 709 2.67 23.26 29.69
C TYR A 709 1.62 24.17 30.34
N GLN A 710 1.61 25.45 29.97
CA GLN A 710 0.67 26.46 30.44
C GLN A 710 -0.32 26.80 29.33
N LEU A 711 -1.61 26.86 29.67
CA LEU A 711 -2.66 27.29 28.77
C LEU A 711 -2.46 28.77 28.42
N VAL A 712 -2.41 29.08 27.14
CA VAL A 712 -2.29 30.46 26.63
C VAL A 712 -3.57 30.93 25.95
N GLY A 713 -4.41 30.00 25.49
CA GLY A 713 -5.72 30.35 24.98
C GLY A 713 -6.48 29.17 24.39
N LEU A 714 -7.61 29.49 23.79
CA LEU A 714 -8.46 28.56 23.06
C LEU A 714 -9.17 29.25 21.92
N VAL A 715 -9.70 28.46 20.98
CA VAL A 715 -10.53 28.96 19.89
C VAL A 715 -11.88 28.25 19.93
N ASN A 716 -12.94 29.02 19.87
CA ASN A 716 -14.32 28.58 19.70
C ASN A 716 -14.75 28.83 18.24
N TYR A 717 -15.56 27.94 17.67
CA TYR A 717 -16.10 28.10 16.32
C TYR A 717 -17.61 27.88 16.33
N THR A 718 -18.36 28.88 15.89
CA THR A 718 -19.81 28.83 15.76
C THR A 718 -20.17 28.61 14.28
N PRO A 719 -20.79 27.47 13.91
CA PRO A 719 -21.24 27.26 12.53
C PRO A 719 -22.29 28.31 12.13
N PRO A 720 -22.41 28.60 10.82
CA PRO A 720 -23.57 29.35 10.34
C PRO A 720 -24.87 28.58 10.68
N PRO A 721 -25.98 29.28 10.97
CA PRO A 721 -27.27 28.63 11.22
C PRO A 721 -27.73 27.84 9.98
N PRO A 722 -28.33 26.64 10.15
CA PRO A 722 -28.83 25.85 9.03
C PRO A 722 -29.97 26.60 8.32
N LYS A 723 -29.77 27.00 7.05
CA LYS A 723 -30.80 27.69 6.27
C LYS A 723 -31.91 26.72 5.82
N ARG A 724 -33.17 27.17 5.92
CA ARG A 724 -34.27 26.60 5.13
C ARG A 724 -34.09 27.00 3.67
N ARG A 725 -34.35 26.07 2.75
CA ARG A 725 -34.13 26.15 1.30
C ARG A 725 -34.49 27.53 0.71
N SER A 726 -33.50 28.17 0.09
CA SER A 726 -33.53 29.33 -0.84
C SER A 726 -32.66 30.52 -0.40
N SER A 727 -31.41 30.55 -0.87
CA SER A 727 -30.55 31.73 -1.17
C SER A 727 -29.08 31.31 -1.14
N GLU A 728 -28.40 31.51 -2.27
CA GLU A 728 -27.09 30.99 -2.69
C GLU A 728 -25.85 31.59 -2.02
N ASN A 729 -25.98 32.26 -0.87
CA ASN A 729 -24.80 32.70 -0.10
C ASN A 729 -24.59 31.77 1.11
N GLN A 730 -23.58 30.90 1.02
CA GLN A 730 -23.05 30.14 2.15
C GLN A 730 -22.45 31.13 3.15
N GLY A 731 -23.06 31.27 4.32
CA GLY A 731 -22.47 32.07 5.40
C GLY A 731 -21.20 31.40 5.91
N ILE A 732 -20.09 32.13 5.92
CA ILE A 732 -18.85 31.68 6.58
C ILE A 732 -19.15 31.64 8.10
N GLY A 733 -18.79 30.55 8.78
CA GLY A 733 -18.97 30.46 10.23
C GLY A 733 -18.08 31.45 10.99
N HIS A 734 -18.34 31.62 12.29
CA HIS A 734 -17.74 32.66 13.12
C HIS A 734 -16.71 32.07 14.09
N SER A 735 -15.51 32.67 14.19
CA SER A 735 -14.47 32.21 15.12
C SER A 735 -14.23 33.19 16.26
N THR A 736 -14.10 32.67 17.48
CA THR A 736 -13.81 33.49 18.66
C THR A 736 -12.67 32.88 19.45
N ALA A 737 -11.54 33.58 19.54
CA ALA A 737 -10.40 33.18 20.34
C ALA A 737 -10.49 33.79 21.74
N TYR A 738 -10.15 33.01 22.76
CA TYR A 738 -10.01 33.47 24.14
C TYR A 738 -8.57 33.26 24.56
N CYS A 739 -7.85 34.34 24.85
CA CYS A 739 -6.46 34.28 25.30
C CYS A 739 -6.38 34.53 26.80
N LEU A 740 -5.58 33.73 27.48
CA LEU A 740 -5.27 33.92 28.90
C LEU A 740 -4.04 34.83 28.99
N ARG A 741 -4.24 36.07 29.44
CA ARG A 741 -3.17 37.05 29.69
C ARG A 741 -2.63 36.93 31.12
N GLY A 742 -1.53 37.63 31.39
CA GLY A 742 -0.96 37.72 32.74
C GLY A 742 -2.01 38.15 33.78
N GLY A 743 -1.99 37.55 34.96
CA GLY A 743 -3.02 37.78 35.99
C GLY A 743 -4.30 36.97 35.83
N TYR A 744 -4.29 35.91 35.00
CA TYR A 744 -5.44 35.02 34.75
C TYR A 744 -6.68 35.71 34.17
N GLN A 745 -6.48 36.85 33.49
CA GLN A 745 -7.54 37.57 32.80
C GLN A 745 -7.73 37.01 31.39
N TRP A 746 -8.99 36.75 31.03
CA TRP A 746 -9.35 36.27 29.70
C TRP A 746 -9.68 37.44 28.77
N VAL A 747 -9.12 37.40 27.57
CA VAL A 747 -9.38 38.37 26.50
C VAL A 747 -9.99 37.65 25.30
N GLU A 748 -11.15 38.10 24.85
CA GLU A 748 -11.87 37.61 23.67
C GLU A 748 -11.44 38.40 22.43
N TYR A 749 -11.08 37.68 21.37
CA TYR A 749 -10.90 38.17 20.01
C TYR A 749 -11.96 37.52 19.13
N ASP A 750 -12.78 38.34 18.50
CA ASP A 750 -13.92 37.94 17.69
C ASP A 750 -13.62 38.38 16.26
N ASP A 751 -13.56 37.47 15.29
CA ASP A 751 -13.10 37.74 13.91
C ASP A 751 -14.02 38.70 13.14
N LEU A 752 -15.25 38.94 13.62
CA LEU A 752 -16.17 39.94 13.07
C LEU A 752 -16.11 41.29 13.79
N LYS A 753 -15.30 41.42 14.85
CA LYS A 753 -15.18 42.66 15.64
C LYS A 753 -13.72 43.11 15.70
N LYS A 754 -13.51 44.41 15.47
CA LYS A 754 -12.16 45.00 15.49
C LYS A 754 -11.52 45.11 16.88
N ASN A 755 -12.32 45.03 17.96
CA ASN A 755 -11.84 45.32 19.33
C ASN A 755 -11.87 44.07 20.20
N GLU A 756 -10.78 43.87 20.94
CA GLU A 756 -10.68 42.86 22.00
C GLU A 756 -11.58 43.19 23.19
N ARG A 757 -12.08 42.16 23.90
CA ARG A 757 -12.97 42.33 25.06
C ARG A 757 -12.49 41.51 26.24
N ASN A 758 -12.35 42.15 27.40
CA ASN A 758 -12.12 41.42 28.64
C ASN A 758 -13.32 40.54 28.99
N LYS A 759 -13.06 39.29 29.37
CA LYS A 759 -14.08 38.31 29.77
C LYS A 759 -13.83 37.82 31.18
N LYS A 760 -14.94 37.62 31.90
CA LYS A 760 -14.93 36.94 33.19
C LYS A 760 -14.70 35.46 32.97
N SER A 761 -14.02 34.80 33.90
CA SER A 761 -13.67 33.38 33.79
C SER A 761 -14.88 32.43 33.85
N ASN A 762 -16.07 32.92 34.23
CA ASN A 762 -17.31 32.13 34.30
C ASN A 762 -18.03 31.97 32.94
N VAL A 763 -17.46 32.46 31.84
CA VAL A 763 -18.02 32.31 30.49
C VAL A 763 -17.95 30.85 30.05
N TYR A 764 -19.05 30.35 29.49
CA TYR A 764 -19.12 29.03 28.87
C TYR A 764 -18.65 29.10 27.42
N VAL A 765 -17.79 28.16 27.05
CA VAL A 765 -17.19 28.04 25.71
C VAL A 765 -17.29 26.62 25.20
N GLN A 766 -17.30 26.48 23.87
CA GLN A 766 -17.21 25.20 23.17
C GLN A 766 -15.88 25.16 22.41
N PRO A 767 -14.75 24.96 23.11
CA PRO A 767 -13.45 25.07 22.48
C PRO A 767 -13.30 24.02 21.38
N VAL A 768 -12.79 24.42 20.23
CA VAL A 768 -12.38 23.55 19.11
C VAL A 768 -10.85 23.40 19.07
N LEU A 769 -10.12 24.24 19.80
CA LEU A 769 -8.65 24.17 19.93
C LEU A 769 -8.26 24.70 21.31
N LEU A 770 -7.38 23.98 22.02
CA LEU A 770 -6.71 24.48 23.22
C LEU A 770 -5.22 24.68 22.92
N VAL A 771 -4.69 25.85 23.24
CA VAL A 771 -3.30 26.22 22.96
C VAL A 771 -2.52 26.25 24.26
N PHE A 772 -1.55 25.34 24.38
CA PHE A 772 -0.63 25.31 25.50
C PHE A 772 0.79 25.64 25.04
N VAL A 773 1.52 26.38 25.85
CA VAL A 773 2.94 26.69 25.63
C VAL A 773 3.77 25.98 26.70
N ARG A 774 4.89 25.37 26.28
CA ARG A 774 5.81 24.71 27.19
C ARG A 774 6.40 25.75 28.14
N ASN A 775 6.23 25.54 29.44
CA ASN A 775 6.90 26.35 30.44
C ASN A 775 8.35 25.89 30.54
N LYS A 776 9.31 26.81 30.36
CA LYS A 776 10.70 26.57 30.74
C LYS A 776 10.75 26.74 32.26
N ILE A 777 10.64 25.63 32.99
CA ILE A 777 10.97 25.58 34.41
C ILE A 777 12.49 25.45 34.54
#